data_AF-A0A6P0TWS5-F1
#
_entry.id   AF-A0A6P0TWS5-F1
#
_cell.length_a   1.000
_cell.length_b   1.000
_cell.length_c   1.000
_cell.angle_alpha   90.00
_cell.angle_beta   90.00
_cell.angle_gamma   90.00
#
_symmetry.space_group_name_H-M   'P 1'
#
loop_
_entity.id
_entity.type
_entity.pdbx_description
1 polymer ?
#
loop_
_entity_poly.entity_id
_entity_poly.type
_entity_poly.pdbx_seq_one_letter_code
_entity_poly.pdbx_strand_id
1 'polypeptide(L)'
;ENYVAKYWSILIERKKHDSLFKNIISVLRSVISESDYLKIFKNSPEMSDLSWVEKIPVSDLYELIPELTELLDKYTSDQIKYPWSVLRDHLFACHIYLSFNAILIRPVIPPTKTHKPFSQAKQRLYMSATLGEGGEIERLFGIENIYRLPVPEGWDKQGIGRRLFFFPGSSLDKESSLNLVMKMIKSTPRSLFLVPDNPHADAIKEEIKKQTEYQIFQSQEIETSKQDFTSHNKAVAVVANRYDGIDLAGDECRLLIVKDLQRATNIQEKFLVTRLGAGVIFNDRIITRMVQAVGRCTRSATDYAAVVILGDELENLLLNPDKQKFLHPELQAEIEYGIEQSKDTTEDDFLDNLKIFLEHGEEWNQAEEDIIYNRGSLEQAKLPAIEKLKEAVSDEVKYQYYLWHRNFEEALAKCETVFSQLNQANDPELRGYIAFWYYLAGSAAWMGAKDDITSLESKARGYFKCAAQVAPEVTWFSRLARLSLENEVPQVDPRTSKLIENLERRLIKLGENHIKFDKEVNTIYDDLNRPPIKDTENLTREELSKERNERSEKFEEAHKKLGKLLGYDSGNSEAHSAPDPWWIAGDDLCIVFEDHLGEKNIGTIGSNKLRQAVLHPEWIRQKRENKEIFLSQSADIIPVIITPSTKIEPDAKLYAEGVCYWNLKDFLKWANKAISTIKELKRCFPGEENLDWRKRAIQAYQDAGIDPTSLLAKLRQSKLRDLPSY
;
A
#
# COMPACT_ATOMS: atom_id res chain seq x y z
N GLU A 1 -16.38 1.07 6.75
CA GLU A 1 -16.31 1.83 8.03
C GLU A 1 -17.38 1.30 8.97
N ASN A 2 -17.09 1.17 10.27
CA ASN A 2 -18.09 0.74 11.25
C ASN A 2 -19.14 1.84 11.45
N TYR A 3 -20.42 1.46 11.56
CA TYR A 3 -21.57 2.37 11.74
C TYR A 3 -21.37 3.39 12.87
N VAL A 4 -20.64 3.05 13.94
CA VAL A 4 -20.44 3.93 15.09
C VAL A 4 -19.54 5.12 14.72
N ALA A 5 -18.35 4.86 14.18
CA ALA A 5 -17.38 5.90 13.85
C ALA A 5 -17.91 6.86 12.77
N LYS A 6 -18.79 6.37 11.88
CA LYS A 6 -19.40 7.17 10.80
C LYS A 6 -20.10 8.44 11.30
N TYR A 7 -20.65 8.43 12.52
CA TYR A 7 -21.29 9.62 13.09
C TYR A 7 -20.29 10.76 13.42
N TRP A 8 -19.02 10.43 13.64
CA TRP A 8 -17.92 11.37 13.87
C TRP A 8 -16.92 11.40 12.70
N SER A 9 -17.33 10.95 11.51
CA SER A 9 -16.50 10.95 10.30
C SER A 9 -17.19 11.70 9.17
N ILE A 10 -16.45 12.62 8.52
CA ILE A 10 -16.86 13.21 7.24
C ILE A 10 -16.04 12.56 6.14
N LEU A 11 -16.71 11.81 5.27
CA LEU A 11 -16.11 11.19 4.09
C LEU A 11 -16.55 11.94 2.82
N ILE A 12 -15.59 12.58 2.17
CA ILE A 12 -15.81 13.41 0.98
C ILE A 12 -15.28 12.65 -0.23
N GLU A 13 -16.13 11.84 -0.82
CA GLU A 13 -15.81 11.09 -2.05
C GLU A 13 -15.68 12.02 -3.27
N ARG A 14 -14.58 11.90 -4.03
CA ARG A 14 -14.29 12.70 -5.23
C ARG A 14 -15.41 12.64 -6.27
N LYS A 15 -16.00 11.46 -6.49
CA LYS A 15 -17.07 11.25 -7.48
C LYS A 15 -18.41 11.84 -7.04
N LYS A 16 -18.75 11.77 -5.75
CA LYS A 16 -20.05 12.24 -5.22
C LYS A 16 -20.03 13.71 -4.83
N HIS A 17 -18.89 14.22 -4.39
CA HIS A 17 -18.72 15.56 -3.82
C HIS A 17 -17.66 16.38 -4.57
N ASP A 18 -17.64 16.32 -5.91
CA ASP A 18 -16.57 16.89 -6.75
C ASP A 18 -16.22 18.34 -6.39
N SER A 19 -17.22 19.24 -6.28
CA SER A 19 -16.97 20.65 -5.95
C SER A 19 -16.37 20.84 -4.56
N LEU A 20 -16.92 20.16 -3.54
CA LEU A 20 -16.41 20.24 -2.17
C LEU A 20 -14.99 19.66 -2.08
N PHE A 21 -14.76 18.52 -2.71
CA PHE A 21 -13.46 17.86 -2.79
C PHE A 21 -12.41 18.82 -3.35
N LYS A 22 -12.67 19.42 -4.53
CA LYS A 22 -11.76 20.37 -5.17
C LYS A 22 -11.47 21.60 -4.32
N ASN A 23 -12.49 22.16 -3.67
CA ASN A 23 -12.32 23.34 -2.82
C ASN A 23 -11.51 23.03 -1.57
N ILE A 24 -11.71 21.87 -0.92
CA ILE A 24 -10.88 21.49 0.23
C ILE A 24 -9.43 21.30 -0.19
N ILE A 25 -9.17 20.67 -1.33
CA ILE A 25 -7.80 20.54 -1.84
C ILE A 25 -7.18 21.91 -2.16
N SER A 26 -7.98 22.88 -2.61
CA SER A 26 -7.53 24.26 -2.82
C SER A 26 -7.12 24.93 -1.50
N VAL A 27 -7.91 24.78 -0.43
CA VAL A 27 -7.56 25.31 0.91
C VAL A 27 -6.28 24.65 1.43
N LEU A 28 -6.15 23.34 1.23
CA LEU A 28 -4.98 22.57 1.65
C LEU A 28 -3.74 22.75 0.73
N ARG A 29 -3.82 23.61 -0.30
CA ARG A 29 -2.75 23.73 -1.30
C ARG A 29 -1.40 24.11 -0.70
N SER A 30 -1.39 24.98 0.31
CA SER A 30 -0.16 25.43 0.98
C SER A 30 0.53 24.34 1.80
N VAL A 31 -0.16 23.24 2.12
CA VAL A 31 0.31 22.19 3.03
C VAL A 31 0.51 20.83 2.34
N ILE A 32 0.02 20.68 1.10
CA ILE A 32 0.20 19.48 0.27
C ILE A 32 1.39 19.68 -0.67
N SER A 33 2.24 18.65 -0.82
CA SER A 33 3.37 18.68 -1.77
C SER A 33 2.89 18.86 -3.22
N GLU A 34 3.77 19.34 -4.10
CA GLU A 34 3.43 19.47 -5.52
C GLU A 34 3.13 18.09 -6.13
N SER A 35 3.94 17.08 -5.77
CA SER A 35 3.72 15.69 -6.19
C SER A 35 2.32 15.20 -5.82
N ASP A 36 1.91 15.38 -4.57
CA ASP A 36 0.65 14.83 -4.06
C ASP A 36 -0.56 15.60 -4.63
N TYR A 37 -0.46 16.92 -4.74
CA TYR A 37 -1.50 17.74 -5.38
C TYR A 37 -1.76 17.28 -6.82
N LEU A 38 -0.69 17.09 -7.59
CA LEU A 38 -0.80 16.67 -8.98
C LEU A 38 -1.35 15.24 -9.13
N LYS A 39 -0.94 14.31 -8.25
CA LYS A 39 -1.52 12.95 -8.19
C LYS A 39 -3.03 12.99 -7.97
N ILE A 40 -3.52 13.82 -7.06
CA ILE A 40 -4.96 13.97 -6.79
C ILE A 40 -5.72 14.37 -8.06
N PHE A 41 -5.13 15.18 -8.94
CA PHE A 41 -5.78 15.67 -10.16
C PHE A 41 -5.46 14.87 -11.43
N LYS A 42 -4.70 13.77 -11.34
CA LYS A 42 -4.39 12.91 -12.48
C LYS A 42 -5.69 12.34 -13.09
N ASN A 43 -5.83 12.44 -14.41
CA ASN A 43 -7.01 11.96 -15.15
C ASN A 43 -7.04 10.43 -15.27
N SER A 44 -5.87 9.82 -15.45
CA SER A 44 -5.68 8.37 -15.57
C SER A 44 -4.75 7.89 -14.46
N PRO A 45 -5.28 7.53 -13.28
CA PRO A 45 -4.46 7.05 -12.17
C PRO A 45 -3.84 5.70 -12.49
N GLU A 46 -2.59 5.52 -12.08
CA GLU A 46 -2.00 4.19 -11.97
C GLU A 46 -2.43 3.51 -10.67
N MET A 47 -2.20 2.20 -10.57
CA MET A 47 -2.56 1.43 -9.38
C MET A 47 -1.84 1.94 -8.11
N SER A 48 -0.63 2.49 -8.26
CA SER A 48 0.13 3.19 -7.22
C SER A 48 -0.55 4.48 -6.74
N ASP A 49 -1.22 5.20 -7.64
CA ASP A 49 -1.97 6.42 -7.31
C ASP A 49 -3.24 6.06 -6.52
N LEU A 50 -3.91 4.96 -6.89
CA LEU A 50 -5.08 4.45 -6.17
C LEU A 50 -4.72 3.92 -4.77
N SER A 51 -3.50 3.40 -4.59
CA SER A 51 -3.01 2.94 -3.30
C SER A 51 -2.44 4.06 -2.42
N TRP A 52 -2.19 5.25 -2.96
CA TRP A 52 -1.66 6.39 -2.21
C TRP A 52 -2.62 6.90 -1.13
N VAL A 53 -2.04 7.17 0.03
CA VAL A 53 -2.67 7.85 1.15
C VAL A 53 -1.67 8.76 1.86
N GLU A 54 -2.17 9.86 2.40
CA GLU A 54 -1.39 10.82 3.18
C GLU A 54 -2.24 11.41 4.32
N LYS A 55 -1.59 11.91 5.36
CA LYS A 55 -2.22 12.63 6.46
C LYS A 55 -1.71 14.07 6.48
N ILE A 56 -2.63 15.04 6.63
CA ILE A 56 -2.23 16.43 6.87
C ILE A 56 -1.71 16.58 8.31
N PRO A 57 -0.53 17.19 8.51
CA PRO A 57 -0.02 17.47 9.85
C PRO A 57 -0.93 18.42 10.62
N VAL A 58 -1.20 18.12 11.90
CA VAL A 58 -2.07 18.92 12.77
C VAL A 58 -1.57 20.37 12.90
N SER A 59 -0.26 20.60 12.99
CA SER A 59 0.30 21.96 13.04
C SER A 59 -0.05 22.79 11.81
N ASP A 60 -0.03 22.17 10.62
CA ASP A 60 -0.36 22.86 9.37
C ASP A 60 -1.89 23.01 9.23
N LEU A 61 -2.64 22.00 9.68
CA LEU A 61 -4.10 22.00 9.66
C LEU A 61 -4.68 23.09 10.57
N TYR A 62 -4.08 23.31 11.75
CA TYR A 62 -4.64 24.19 12.78
C TYR A 62 -4.84 25.62 12.30
N GLU A 63 -3.90 26.14 11.51
CA GLU A 63 -3.97 27.49 10.91
C GLU A 63 -5.07 27.59 9.82
N LEU A 64 -5.45 26.45 9.21
CA LEU A 64 -6.47 26.37 8.15
C LEU A 64 -7.87 26.04 8.69
N ILE A 65 -8.03 25.77 10.00
CA ILE A 65 -9.32 25.41 10.61
C ILE A 65 -10.42 26.45 10.31
N PRO A 66 -10.20 27.78 10.43
CA PRO A 66 -11.25 28.76 10.16
C PRO A 66 -11.77 28.69 8.72
N GLU A 67 -10.87 28.63 7.74
CA GLU A 67 -11.22 28.56 6.31
C GLU A 67 -11.94 27.26 5.96
N LEU A 68 -11.47 26.13 6.50
CA LEU A 68 -12.14 24.83 6.34
C LEU A 68 -13.53 24.82 6.97
N THR A 69 -13.71 25.49 8.11
CA THR A 69 -15.00 25.58 8.80
C THR A 69 -16.00 26.37 7.98
N GLU A 70 -15.61 27.54 7.45
CA GLU A 70 -16.46 28.35 6.58
C GLU A 70 -16.84 27.59 5.29
N LEU A 71 -15.86 26.89 4.70
CA LEU A 71 -16.11 26.05 3.52
C LEU A 71 -17.10 24.92 3.83
N LEU A 72 -16.91 24.19 4.92
CA LEU A 72 -17.79 23.08 5.29
C LEU A 72 -19.20 23.55 5.66
N ASP A 73 -19.33 24.71 6.33
CA ASP A 73 -20.62 25.35 6.61
C ASP A 73 -21.41 25.60 5.31
N LYS A 74 -20.75 26.10 4.27
CA LYS A 74 -21.36 26.40 2.96
C LYS A 74 -21.81 25.15 2.19
N TYR A 75 -21.08 24.04 2.32
CA TYR A 75 -21.31 22.81 1.55
C TYR A 75 -22.09 21.74 2.33
N THR A 76 -22.80 22.11 3.40
CA THR A 76 -23.62 21.20 4.21
C THR A 76 -24.77 20.56 3.40
N SER A 77 -24.52 19.40 2.80
CA SER A 77 -25.55 18.53 2.18
C SER A 77 -26.11 17.53 3.19
N ASP A 78 -27.26 16.89 2.88
CA ASP A 78 -27.96 15.98 3.81
C ASP A 78 -27.08 14.83 4.34
N GLN A 79 -26.09 14.35 3.58
CA GLN A 79 -25.20 13.26 4.00
C GLN A 79 -24.05 13.70 4.92
N ILE A 80 -23.60 14.95 4.79
CA ILE A 80 -22.46 15.50 5.57
C ILE A 80 -22.95 16.29 6.79
N LYS A 81 -24.21 16.75 6.76
CA LYS A 81 -24.82 17.61 7.78
C LYS A 81 -24.71 17.06 9.20
N TYR A 82 -25.03 15.79 9.43
CA TYR A 82 -25.01 15.22 10.78
C TYR A 82 -23.59 15.08 11.34
N PRO A 83 -22.63 14.43 10.64
CA PRO A 83 -21.25 14.41 11.12
C PRO A 83 -20.67 15.82 11.29
N TRP A 84 -20.94 16.75 10.37
CA TRP A 84 -20.48 18.12 10.52
C TRP A 84 -21.05 18.80 11.76
N SER A 85 -22.32 18.59 12.09
CA SER A 85 -22.95 19.20 13.28
C SER A 85 -22.26 18.86 14.60
N VAL A 86 -21.60 17.70 14.69
CA VAL A 86 -20.87 17.29 15.90
C VAL A 86 -19.37 17.61 15.84
N LEU A 87 -18.80 17.69 14.64
CA LEU A 87 -17.37 17.99 14.44
C LEU A 87 -17.07 19.49 14.33
N ARG A 88 -18.06 20.32 13.97
CA ARG A 88 -17.88 21.74 13.61
C ARG A 88 -17.01 22.51 14.61
N ASP A 89 -17.34 22.43 15.89
CA ASP A 89 -16.63 23.17 16.94
C ASP A 89 -15.40 22.42 17.49
N HIS A 90 -15.12 21.22 16.97
CA HIS A 90 -14.07 20.29 17.43
C HIS A 90 -13.11 19.87 16.31
N LEU A 91 -13.01 20.64 15.22
CA LEU A 91 -12.15 20.30 14.08
C LEU A 91 -10.67 20.18 14.47
N PHE A 92 -10.23 20.91 15.51
CA PHE A 92 -8.88 20.83 16.09
C PHE A 92 -8.56 19.46 16.70
N ALA A 93 -9.58 18.71 17.14
CA ALA A 93 -9.44 17.35 17.66
C ALA A 93 -9.61 16.28 16.57
N CYS A 94 -9.73 16.70 15.30
CA CYS A 94 -9.85 15.84 14.13
C CYS A 94 -8.55 15.80 13.33
N HIS A 95 -8.47 14.81 12.45
CA HIS A 95 -7.39 14.61 11.50
C HIS A 95 -7.95 14.52 10.09
N ILE A 96 -7.19 15.05 9.13
CA ILE A 96 -7.51 14.97 7.70
C ILE A 96 -6.58 13.96 7.04
N TYR A 97 -7.20 12.98 6.38
CA TYR A 97 -6.53 11.97 5.57
C TYR A 97 -6.94 12.12 4.10
N LEU A 98 -5.96 12.06 3.21
CA LEU A 98 -6.12 12.18 1.77
C LEU A 98 -5.90 10.83 1.09
N SER A 99 -6.67 10.61 0.03
CA SER A 99 -6.45 9.54 -0.96
C SER A 99 -6.85 10.07 -2.34
N PHE A 100 -6.54 9.32 -3.39
CA PHE A 100 -6.97 9.69 -4.75
C PHE A 100 -8.50 9.80 -4.89
N ASN A 101 -9.24 8.98 -4.14
CA ASN A 101 -10.70 8.82 -4.29
C ASN A 101 -11.53 9.63 -3.28
N ALA A 102 -10.97 10.00 -2.12
CA ALA A 102 -11.72 10.64 -1.06
C ALA A 102 -10.83 11.37 -0.04
N ILE A 103 -11.44 12.33 0.67
CA ILE A 103 -10.90 12.99 1.86
C ILE A 103 -11.68 12.49 3.07
N LEU A 104 -10.99 12.12 4.15
CA LEU A 104 -11.60 11.68 5.41
C LEU A 104 -11.20 12.64 6.54
N ILE A 105 -12.20 13.20 7.22
CA ILE A 105 -12.03 14.06 8.40
C ILE A 105 -12.66 13.37 9.60
N ARG A 106 -11.88 13.06 10.64
CA ARG A 106 -12.35 12.37 11.84
C ARG A 106 -11.39 12.48 13.03
N PRO A 107 -11.85 12.31 14.27
CA PRO A 107 -10.95 12.06 15.40
C PRO A 107 -10.25 10.70 15.28
N VAL A 108 -9.17 10.49 16.05
CA VAL A 108 -8.46 9.18 16.08
C VAL A 108 -9.42 8.10 16.54
N ILE A 109 -10.11 8.38 17.64
CA ILE A 109 -11.09 7.52 18.32
C ILE A 109 -12.42 8.29 18.37
N PRO A 110 -13.58 7.65 18.12
CA PRO A 110 -14.86 8.35 18.22
C PRO A 110 -15.19 8.69 19.69
N PRO A 111 -15.47 9.96 20.03
CA PRO A 111 -15.79 10.37 21.40
C PRO A 111 -17.26 10.08 21.74
N THR A 112 -17.66 8.80 21.71
CA THR A 112 -19.07 8.38 21.78
C THR A 112 -19.82 8.86 23.03
N LYS A 113 -19.13 9.07 24.16
CA LYS A 113 -19.72 9.64 25.39
C LYS A 113 -20.22 11.08 25.21
N THR A 114 -19.86 11.78 24.14
CA THR A 114 -20.40 13.11 23.81
C THR A 114 -21.82 13.06 23.25
N HIS A 115 -22.25 11.89 22.73
CA HIS A 115 -23.59 11.69 22.22
C HIS A 115 -24.54 11.28 23.35
N LYS A 116 -25.50 12.16 23.69
CA LYS A 116 -26.42 11.98 24.84
C LYS A 116 -27.11 10.60 24.87
N PRO A 117 -27.77 10.13 23.79
CA PRO A 117 -28.39 8.80 23.78
C PRO A 117 -27.43 7.67 24.10
N PHE A 118 -26.19 7.75 23.60
CA PHE A 118 -25.17 6.76 23.90
C PHE A 118 -24.73 6.86 25.37
N SER A 119 -24.39 8.06 25.85
CA SER A 119 -23.87 8.31 27.21
C SER A 119 -24.87 8.01 28.34
N GLN A 120 -26.17 8.23 28.11
CA GLN A 120 -27.24 8.06 29.09
C GLN A 120 -27.82 6.64 29.12
N ALA A 121 -27.37 5.76 28.22
CA ALA A 121 -27.76 4.36 28.25
C ALA A 121 -27.35 3.71 29.59
N LYS A 122 -28.32 3.10 30.29
CA LYS A 122 -28.11 2.42 31.58
C LYS A 122 -27.18 1.20 31.46
N GLN A 123 -27.26 0.51 30.33
CA GLN A 123 -26.47 -0.68 30.03
C GLN A 123 -26.11 -0.69 28.54
N ARG A 124 -24.90 -1.15 28.22
CA ARG A 124 -24.41 -1.33 26.85
C ARG A 124 -23.87 -2.75 26.75
N LEU A 125 -24.44 -3.54 25.84
CA LEU A 125 -23.99 -4.91 25.56
C LEU A 125 -23.25 -4.89 24.23
N TYR A 126 -21.97 -5.24 24.26
CA TYR A 126 -21.15 -5.35 23.06
C TYR A 126 -21.08 -6.83 22.68
N MET A 127 -21.60 -7.16 21.51
CA MET A 127 -21.57 -8.53 20.97
C MET A 127 -20.72 -8.51 19.71
N SER A 128 -19.72 -9.37 19.66
CA SER A 128 -18.89 -9.58 18.49
C SER A 128 -18.56 -11.06 18.39
N ALA A 129 -18.46 -11.59 17.17
CA ALA A 129 -18.05 -12.98 16.96
C ALA A 129 -16.60 -13.22 17.41
N THR A 130 -15.79 -12.16 17.50
CA THR A 130 -14.50 -12.15 18.20
C THR A 130 -14.40 -10.86 19.01
N LEU A 131 -14.10 -10.97 20.31
CA LEU A 131 -14.11 -9.82 21.21
C LEU A 131 -12.88 -8.93 21.10
N GLY A 132 -11.84 -9.38 20.39
CA GLY A 132 -10.55 -8.72 20.29
C GLY A 132 -9.83 -8.59 21.64
N GLU A 133 -8.63 -9.14 21.72
CA GLU A 133 -7.86 -9.09 22.97
C GLU A 133 -7.03 -7.81 23.10
N GLY A 134 -6.80 -7.08 22.01
CA GLY A 134 -5.90 -5.92 21.94
C GLY A 134 -6.54 -4.56 22.21
N GLY A 135 -7.84 -4.51 22.52
CA GLY A 135 -8.57 -3.26 22.78
C GLY A 135 -9.33 -2.70 21.56
N GLU A 136 -9.61 -3.53 20.57
CA GLU A 136 -10.27 -3.13 19.32
C GLU A 136 -11.66 -2.53 19.58
N ILE A 137 -12.46 -3.13 20.48
CA ILE A 137 -13.79 -2.64 20.81
C ILE A 137 -13.70 -1.30 21.55
N GLU A 138 -12.76 -1.15 22.47
CA GLU A 138 -12.48 0.09 23.18
C GLU A 138 -12.14 1.22 22.21
N ARG A 139 -11.25 1.00 21.23
CA ARG A 139 -10.93 1.98 20.16
C ARG A 139 -12.12 2.27 19.26
N LEU A 140 -12.90 1.25 18.92
CA LEU A 140 -14.04 1.35 18.00
C LEU A 140 -15.18 2.20 18.57
N PHE A 141 -15.44 2.06 19.88
CA PHE A 141 -16.50 2.78 20.57
C PHE A 141 -15.98 3.96 21.40
N GLY A 142 -14.68 4.17 21.54
CA GLY A 142 -14.12 5.19 22.43
C GLY A 142 -14.56 5.01 23.89
N ILE A 143 -14.41 3.79 24.39
CA ILE A 143 -14.75 3.41 25.77
C ILE A 143 -13.53 2.82 26.45
N GLU A 144 -13.22 3.29 27.65
CA GLU A 144 -11.97 2.96 28.35
C GLU A 144 -11.90 1.52 28.83
N ASN A 145 -13.03 0.98 29.30
CA ASN A 145 -13.08 -0.34 29.94
C ASN A 145 -14.36 -1.08 29.55
N ILE A 146 -14.21 -2.34 29.16
CA ILE A 146 -15.31 -3.25 28.83
C ILE A 146 -15.17 -4.51 29.68
N TYR A 147 -16.22 -4.81 30.45
CA TYR A 147 -16.31 -6.08 31.17
C TYR A 147 -16.57 -7.22 30.18
N ARG A 148 -15.63 -8.17 30.10
CA ARG A 148 -15.67 -9.30 29.18
C ARG A 148 -16.15 -10.56 29.89
N LEU A 149 -17.04 -11.31 29.26
CA LEU A 149 -17.45 -12.63 29.71
C LEU A 149 -16.45 -13.67 29.17
N PRO A 150 -15.97 -14.62 29.99
CA PRO A 150 -15.04 -15.65 29.54
C PRO A 150 -15.71 -16.63 28.57
N VAL A 151 -14.93 -17.18 27.65
CA VAL A 151 -15.36 -18.29 26.79
C VAL A 151 -15.38 -19.59 27.62
N PRO A 152 -16.40 -20.45 27.52
CA PRO A 152 -16.42 -21.74 28.20
C PRO A 152 -15.24 -22.65 27.81
N GLU A 153 -14.71 -23.44 28.74
CA GLU A 153 -13.64 -24.41 28.49
C GLU A 153 -14.07 -25.47 27.44
N GLY A 154 -13.20 -25.79 26.48
CA GLY A 154 -13.42 -26.83 25.46
C GLY A 154 -13.84 -26.33 24.07
N TRP A 155 -14.06 -25.01 23.90
CA TRP A 155 -14.38 -24.37 22.62
C TRP A 155 -13.15 -23.93 21.82
N ASP A 156 -11.96 -24.24 22.33
CA ASP A 156 -10.64 -23.73 21.91
C ASP A 156 -9.90 -24.65 20.92
N LYS A 157 -10.43 -25.84 20.62
CA LYS A 157 -9.76 -26.82 19.75
C LYS A 157 -10.58 -27.35 18.58
N GLN A 158 -11.91 -27.18 18.57
CA GLN A 158 -12.77 -27.73 17.51
C GLN A 158 -13.50 -26.60 16.77
N GLY A 159 -13.28 -26.53 15.46
CA GLY A 159 -13.99 -25.62 14.57
C GLY A 159 -15.42 -26.07 14.26
N ILE A 160 -16.20 -25.20 13.62
CA ILE A 160 -17.55 -25.52 13.13
C ILE A 160 -17.48 -25.94 11.66
N GLY A 161 -17.73 -27.22 11.40
CA GLY A 161 -17.75 -27.81 10.06
C GLY A 161 -16.35 -28.03 9.47
N ARG A 162 -16.30 -28.52 8.23
CA ARG A 162 -15.08 -28.88 7.51
C ARG A 162 -14.88 -28.02 6.26
N ARG A 163 -13.66 -27.54 6.02
CA ARG A 163 -13.31 -26.79 4.82
C ARG A 163 -12.16 -27.44 4.06
N LEU A 164 -12.28 -27.50 2.74
CA LEU A 164 -11.17 -27.82 1.85
C LEU A 164 -10.72 -26.55 1.13
N PHE A 165 -9.47 -26.14 1.36
CA PHE A 165 -8.89 -24.95 0.73
C PHE A 165 -8.23 -25.28 -0.60
N PHE A 166 -8.45 -24.43 -1.60
CA PHE A 166 -7.77 -24.46 -2.89
C PHE A 166 -7.00 -23.17 -3.11
N PHE A 167 -5.74 -23.28 -3.53
CA PHE A 167 -4.85 -22.16 -3.85
C PHE A 167 -4.37 -22.23 -5.31
N PRO A 168 -5.23 -21.90 -6.31
CA PRO A 168 -4.87 -21.98 -7.72
C PRO A 168 -3.63 -21.18 -8.09
N GLY A 169 -3.39 -20.03 -7.44
CA GLY A 169 -2.23 -19.16 -7.69
C GLY A 169 -0.87 -19.78 -7.38
N SER A 170 -0.85 -20.90 -6.64
CA SER A 170 0.38 -21.68 -6.37
C SER A 170 0.90 -22.43 -7.59
N SER A 171 0.01 -22.85 -8.50
CA SER A 171 0.35 -23.70 -9.65
C SER A 171 -0.04 -23.11 -11.01
N LEU A 172 -1.00 -22.18 -11.04
CA LEU A 172 -1.59 -21.63 -12.26
C LEU A 172 -1.33 -20.12 -12.36
N ASP A 173 -1.32 -19.59 -13.59
CA ASP A 173 -1.34 -18.14 -13.80
C ASP A 173 -2.74 -17.55 -13.55
N LYS A 174 -2.85 -16.22 -13.47
CA LYS A 174 -4.08 -15.51 -13.11
C LYS A 174 -5.26 -15.79 -14.05
N GLU A 175 -5.00 -15.97 -15.34
CA GLU A 175 -6.06 -16.26 -16.31
C GLU A 175 -6.54 -17.70 -16.15
N SER A 176 -5.61 -18.64 -16.05
CA SER A 176 -5.89 -20.06 -15.79
C SER A 176 -6.61 -20.27 -14.45
N SER A 177 -6.20 -19.57 -13.38
CA SER A 177 -6.91 -19.60 -12.08
C SER A 177 -8.36 -19.13 -12.19
N LEU A 178 -8.64 -18.05 -12.96
CA LEU A 178 -10.00 -17.58 -13.17
C LEU A 178 -10.82 -18.57 -14.00
N ASN A 179 -10.23 -19.16 -15.04
CA ASN A 179 -10.89 -20.20 -15.83
C ASN A 179 -11.24 -21.43 -14.99
N LEU A 180 -10.33 -21.88 -14.13
CA LEU A 180 -10.58 -22.95 -13.16
C LEU A 180 -11.77 -22.63 -12.26
N VAL A 181 -11.82 -21.42 -11.70
CA VAL A 181 -12.94 -20.96 -10.85
C VAL A 181 -14.27 -21.01 -11.60
N MET A 182 -14.29 -20.60 -12.87
CA MET A 182 -15.51 -20.70 -13.69
C MET A 182 -15.93 -22.16 -13.93
N LYS A 183 -14.98 -23.08 -14.09
CA LYS A 183 -15.26 -24.53 -14.16
C LYS A 183 -15.81 -25.05 -12.81
N MET A 184 -15.21 -24.67 -11.69
CA MET A 184 -15.67 -25.05 -10.34
C MET A 184 -17.09 -24.54 -10.05
N ILE A 185 -17.40 -23.29 -10.42
CA ILE A 185 -18.76 -22.73 -10.32
C ILE A 185 -19.74 -23.61 -11.09
N LYS A 186 -19.42 -24.01 -12.32
CA LYS A 186 -20.29 -24.87 -13.15
C LYS A 186 -20.53 -26.26 -12.53
N SER A 187 -19.60 -26.76 -11.73
CA SER A 187 -19.68 -28.05 -11.04
C SER A 187 -20.51 -28.02 -9.76
N THR A 188 -21.01 -26.84 -9.33
CA THR A 188 -21.80 -26.71 -8.10
C THR A 188 -23.11 -25.99 -8.35
N PRO A 189 -24.23 -26.39 -7.69
CA PRO A 189 -25.50 -25.68 -7.84
C PRO A 189 -25.45 -24.18 -7.53
N ARG A 190 -24.70 -23.85 -6.49
CA ARG A 190 -24.67 -22.53 -5.88
C ARG A 190 -23.28 -22.21 -5.37
N SER A 191 -22.85 -20.98 -5.62
CA SER A 191 -21.53 -20.51 -5.18
C SER A 191 -21.63 -19.10 -4.60
N LEU A 192 -20.76 -18.80 -3.63
CA LEU A 192 -20.60 -17.48 -3.05
C LEU A 192 -19.24 -16.93 -3.44
N PHE A 193 -19.21 -15.74 -4.04
CA PHE A 193 -17.99 -15.05 -4.45
C PHE A 193 -17.84 -13.75 -3.65
N LEU A 194 -16.84 -13.71 -2.77
CA LEU A 194 -16.46 -12.55 -1.99
C LEU A 194 -15.32 -11.77 -2.67
N VAL A 195 -15.49 -10.46 -2.77
CA VAL A 195 -14.53 -9.54 -3.40
C VAL A 195 -14.35 -8.28 -2.54
N PRO A 196 -13.21 -7.58 -2.63
CA PRO A 196 -12.89 -6.48 -1.73
C PRO A 196 -13.83 -5.29 -1.91
N ASP A 197 -14.20 -4.94 -3.15
CA ASP A 197 -14.98 -3.74 -3.44
C ASP A 197 -15.91 -3.89 -4.64
N ASN A 198 -16.75 -2.87 -4.88
CA ASN A 198 -17.73 -2.86 -5.97
C ASN A 198 -17.09 -2.95 -7.36
N PRO A 199 -16.00 -2.21 -7.68
CA PRO A 199 -15.28 -2.39 -8.95
C PRO A 199 -14.88 -3.85 -9.22
N HIS A 200 -14.34 -4.56 -8.22
CA HIS A 200 -13.99 -5.97 -8.36
C HIS A 200 -15.23 -6.85 -8.53
N ALA A 201 -16.31 -6.58 -7.80
CA ALA A 201 -17.58 -7.29 -8.00
C ALA A 201 -18.08 -7.14 -9.43
N ASP A 202 -18.11 -5.92 -9.96
CA ASP A 202 -18.63 -5.67 -11.30
C ASP A 202 -17.78 -6.36 -12.39
N ALA A 203 -16.45 -6.35 -12.24
CA ALA A 203 -15.56 -7.10 -13.14
C ALA A 203 -15.83 -8.61 -13.11
N ILE A 204 -16.02 -9.20 -11.92
CA ILE A 204 -16.30 -10.63 -11.77
C ILE A 204 -17.71 -10.99 -12.29
N LYS A 205 -18.71 -10.13 -12.07
CA LYS A 205 -20.05 -10.33 -12.62
C LYS A 205 -20.03 -10.40 -14.15
N GLU A 206 -19.26 -9.54 -14.79
CA GLU A 206 -19.11 -9.57 -16.25
C GLU A 206 -18.42 -10.85 -16.73
N GLU A 207 -17.43 -11.35 -15.98
CA GLU A 207 -16.77 -12.62 -16.33
C GLU A 207 -17.71 -13.82 -16.18
N ILE A 208 -18.49 -13.88 -15.09
CA ILE A 208 -19.48 -14.93 -14.85
C ILE A 208 -20.53 -14.93 -15.98
N LYS A 209 -21.03 -13.76 -16.41
CA LYS A 209 -22.01 -13.65 -17.51
C LYS A 209 -21.45 -14.13 -18.85
N LYS A 210 -20.15 -13.89 -19.11
CA LYS A 210 -19.51 -14.30 -20.37
C LYS A 210 -19.30 -15.80 -20.44
N GLN A 211 -18.92 -16.42 -19.33
CA GLN A 211 -18.49 -17.81 -19.29
C GLN A 211 -19.56 -18.79 -18.79
N THR A 212 -20.62 -18.31 -18.14
CA THR A 212 -21.63 -19.14 -17.47
C THR A 212 -23.04 -18.63 -17.71
N GLU A 213 -24.03 -19.51 -17.56
CA GLU A 213 -25.47 -19.17 -17.58
C GLU A 213 -26.05 -18.95 -16.18
N TYR A 214 -25.20 -18.81 -15.16
CA TYR A 214 -25.66 -18.75 -13.77
C TYR A 214 -26.31 -17.40 -13.47
N GLN A 215 -27.40 -17.43 -12.72
CA GLN A 215 -28.05 -16.22 -12.24
C GLN A 215 -27.20 -15.57 -11.15
N ILE A 216 -26.90 -14.29 -11.34
CA ILE A 216 -26.08 -13.52 -10.41
C ILE A 216 -26.99 -12.81 -9.41
N PHE A 217 -26.70 -13.00 -8.12
CA PHE A 217 -27.36 -12.30 -7.02
C PHE A 217 -26.38 -11.33 -6.34
N GLN A 218 -26.89 -10.16 -5.98
CA GLN A 218 -26.14 -9.14 -5.26
C GLN A 218 -26.43 -9.18 -3.75
N SER A 219 -25.56 -8.55 -2.97
CA SER A 219 -25.71 -8.50 -1.51
C SER A 219 -27.07 -7.96 -1.04
N GLN A 220 -27.62 -6.93 -1.67
CA GLN A 220 -28.90 -6.36 -1.24
C GLN A 220 -30.08 -7.32 -1.47
N GLU A 221 -30.01 -8.12 -2.53
CA GLU A 221 -31.05 -9.10 -2.88
C GLU A 221 -31.07 -10.24 -1.85
N ILE A 222 -29.89 -10.74 -1.49
CA ILE A 222 -29.73 -11.82 -0.49
C ILE A 222 -30.12 -11.34 0.92
N GLU A 223 -29.82 -10.10 1.28
CA GLU A 223 -30.24 -9.52 2.57
C GLU A 223 -31.76 -9.34 2.67
N THR A 224 -32.41 -9.04 1.55
CA THR A 224 -33.87 -8.88 1.52
C THR A 224 -34.56 -10.23 1.64
N SER A 225 -34.08 -11.23 0.89
CA SER A 225 -34.54 -12.62 1.00
C SER A 225 -33.49 -13.59 0.46
N LYS A 226 -33.16 -14.63 1.25
CA LYS A 226 -32.33 -15.75 0.77
C LYS A 226 -33.08 -16.67 -0.19
N GLN A 227 -34.41 -16.66 -0.17
CA GLN A 227 -35.22 -17.66 -0.86
C GLN A 227 -34.96 -17.69 -2.37
N ASP A 228 -34.83 -16.52 -3.00
CA ASP A 228 -34.58 -16.43 -4.44
C ASP A 228 -33.23 -17.03 -4.81
N PHE A 229 -32.21 -16.92 -3.95
CA PHE A 229 -30.93 -17.58 -4.17
C PHE A 229 -31.03 -19.09 -3.95
N THR A 230 -31.62 -19.53 -2.84
CA THR A 230 -31.71 -20.95 -2.46
C THR A 230 -32.70 -21.76 -3.30
N SER A 231 -33.61 -21.11 -4.03
CA SER A 231 -34.55 -21.80 -4.94
C SER A 231 -33.95 -22.06 -6.32
N HIS A 232 -32.86 -21.39 -6.69
CA HIS A 232 -32.20 -21.57 -7.98
C HIS A 232 -31.00 -22.52 -7.87
N ASN A 233 -30.91 -23.45 -8.82
CA ASN A 233 -29.87 -24.49 -8.87
C ASN A 233 -28.65 -24.09 -9.74
N LYS A 234 -28.67 -22.89 -10.32
CA LYS A 234 -27.56 -22.29 -11.08
C LYS A 234 -27.43 -20.83 -10.65
N ALA A 235 -26.99 -20.61 -9.41
CA ALA A 235 -26.92 -19.27 -8.83
C ALA A 235 -25.52 -18.93 -8.28
N VAL A 236 -25.07 -17.70 -8.51
CA VAL A 236 -23.83 -17.17 -7.92
C VAL A 236 -24.13 -15.88 -7.18
N ALA A 237 -23.82 -15.84 -5.89
CA ALA A 237 -23.87 -14.64 -5.08
C ALA A 237 -22.53 -13.89 -5.19
N VAL A 238 -22.51 -12.66 -5.71
CA VAL A 238 -21.29 -11.83 -5.78
C VAL A 238 -21.41 -10.67 -4.79
N VAL A 239 -20.56 -10.66 -3.78
CA VAL A 239 -20.69 -9.77 -2.61
C VAL A 239 -19.40 -8.97 -2.40
N ALA A 240 -19.53 -7.65 -2.55
CA ALA A 240 -18.46 -6.69 -2.28
C ALA A 240 -18.51 -6.20 -0.83
N ASN A 241 -17.34 -6.12 -0.17
CA ASN A 241 -17.12 -5.36 1.07
C ASN A 241 -18.04 -5.73 2.26
N ARG A 242 -18.81 -6.82 2.15
CA ARG A 242 -19.70 -7.36 3.17
C ARG A 242 -19.26 -8.76 3.49
N TYR A 243 -18.36 -8.82 4.45
CA TYR A 243 -18.01 -10.08 5.12
C TYR A 243 -18.98 -10.40 6.25
N ASP A 244 -19.99 -9.55 6.50
CA ASP A 244 -20.98 -9.66 7.57
C ASP A 244 -22.40 -9.78 7.00
N GLY A 245 -23.22 -10.67 7.57
CA GLY A 245 -24.67 -10.73 7.36
C GLY A 245 -25.19 -11.81 6.42
N ILE A 246 -24.33 -12.38 5.55
CA ILE A 246 -24.71 -13.52 4.69
C ILE A 246 -24.26 -14.81 5.36
N ASP A 247 -25.07 -15.83 5.19
CA ASP A 247 -24.85 -17.14 5.74
C ASP A 247 -25.55 -18.14 4.87
N LEU A 248 -24.84 -19.17 4.44
CA LEU A 248 -25.35 -20.15 3.51
C LEU A 248 -24.93 -21.53 4.01
N ALA A 249 -25.78 -22.17 4.81
CA ALA A 249 -25.46 -23.43 5.49
C ALA A 249 -25.84 -24.65 4.64
N GLY A 250 -25.09 -25.74 4.77
CA GLY A 250 -25.39 -27.00 4.09
C GLY A 250 -25.49 -26.84 2.57
N ASP A 251 -26.57 -27.36 1.99
CA ASP A 251 -26.76 -27.34 0.54
C ASP A 251 -27.10 -25.94 0.00
N GLU A 252 -27.29 -24.93 0.86
CA GLU A 252 -27.45 -23.54 0.41
C GLU A 252 -26.23 -23.07 -0.39
N CYS A 253 -25.00 -23.43 0.02
CA CYS A 253 -23.79 -23.13 -0.74
C CYS A 253 -22.60 -23.99 -0.29
N ARG A 254 -22.06 -24.81 -1.20
CA ARG A 254 -20.89 -25.69 -0.94
C ARG A 254 -19.58 -25.16 -1.49
N LEU A 255 -19.61 -24.07 -2.27
CA LEU A 255 -18.41 -23.45 -2.87
C LEU A 255 -18.33 -21.97 -2.52
N LEU A 256 -17.30 -21.61 -1.76
CA LEU A 256 -16.92 -20.24 -1.44
C LEU A 256 -15.68 -19.86 -2.24
N ILE A 257 -15.72 -18.73 -2.93
CA ILE A 257 -14.57 -18.12 -3.57
C ILE A 257 -14.28 -16.79 -2.88
N VAL A 258 -13.05 -16.60 -2.42
CA VAL A 258 -12.61 -15.36 -1.78
C VAL A 258 -11.46 -14.79 -2.60
N LYS A 259 -11.70 -13.65 -3.26
CA LYS A 259 -10.67 -12.91 -3.96
C LYS A 259 -10.25 -11.71 -3.12
N ASP A 260 -9.04 -11.75 -2.55
CA ASP A 260 -8.44 -10.75 -1.67
C ASP A 260 -9.32 -10.34 -0.44
N LEU A 261 -8.68 -9.71 0.55
CA LEU A 261 -9.36 -9.10 1.70
C LEU A 261 -8.89 -7.66 1.88
N GLN A 262 -9.80 -6.73 2.15
CA GLN A 262 -9.38 -5.37 2.51
C GLN A 262 -8.65 -5.36 3.87
N ARG A 263 -7.32 -5.20 3.90
CA ARG A 263 -6.54 -5.02 5.15
C ARG A 263 -6.94 -3.76 5.93
N ALA A 264 -7.15 -2.64 5.23
CA ALA A 264 -7.58 -1.38 5.82
C ALA A 264 -9.01 -1.01 5.40
N THR A 265 -9.87 -0.69 6.36
CA THR A 265 -11.31 -0.41 6.11
C THR A 265 -11.60 1.05 5.79
N ASN A 266 -10.64 1.93 6.05
CA ASN A 266 -10.75 3.37 5.83
C ASN A 266 -9.36 4.00 5.63
N ILE A 267 -9.33 5.29 5.25
CA ILE A 267 -8.10 6.01 4.88
C ILE A 267 -7.15 6.17 6.08
N GLN A 268 -7.67 6.36 7.29
CA GLN A 268 -6.85 6.46 8.52
C GLN A 268 -6.08 5.17 8.76
N GLU A 269 -6.77 4.03 8.72
CA GLU A 269 -6.13 2.72 8.90
C GLU A 269 -5.11 2.47 7.81
N LYS A 270 -5.46 2.77 6.56
CA LYS A 270 -4.54 2.61 5.43
C LYS A 270 -3.29 3.46 5.60
N PHE A 271 -3.40 4.66 6.18
CA PHE A 271 -2.24 5.50 6.51
C PHE A 271 -1.39 4.87 7.62
N LEU A 272 -2.00 4.42 8.72
CA LEU A 272 -1.29 3.78 9.83
C LEU A 272 -0.54 2.51 9.39
N VAL A 273 -1.20 1.69 8.59
CA VAL A 273 -0.68 0.49 7.94
C VAL A 273 0.46 0.88 6.98
N THR A 274 0.14 1.50 5.86
CA THR A 274 1.09 1.65 4.74
C THR A 274 2.20 2.68 4.97
N ARG A 275 1.95 3.77 5.71
CA ARG A 275 2.95 4.84 5.91
C ARG A 275 3.73 4.64 7.20
N LEU A 276 3.08 4.22 8.27
CA LEU A 276 3.72 4.06 9.57
C LEU A 276 4.14 2.63 9.88
N GLY A 277 3.72 1.62 9.11
CA GLY A 277 4.03 0.22 9.43
C GLY A 277 3.36 -0.27 10.71
N ALA A 278 2.23 0.36 11.09
CA ALA A 278 1.49 0.04 12.31
C ALA A 278 0.38 -0.99 12.06
N GLY A 279 0.64 -2.01 11.22
CA GLY A 279 -0.33 -3.07 10.91
C GLY A 279 -0.71 -3.94 12.12
N VAL A 280 0.19 -4.04 13.11
CA VAL A 280 0.02 -4.88 14.31
C VAL A 280 -1.29 -4.62 15.07
N ILE A 281 -1.76 -3.36 15.11
CA ILE A 281 -3.01 -2.99 15.80
C ILE A 281 -4.27 -3.48 15.09
N PHE A 282 -4.14 -3.98 13.86
CA PHE A 282 -5.24 -4.49 13.03
C PHE A 282 -5.16 -5.98 12.76
N ASN A 283 -4.07 -6.66 13.15
CA ASN A 283 -3.85 -8.08 12.86
C ASN A 283 -5.00 -8.96 13.36
N ASP A 284 -5.42 -8.78 14.62
CA ASP A 284 -6.53 -9.54 15.21
C ASP A 284 -7.83 -9.38 14.42
N ARG A 285 -8.12 -8.14 14.00
CA ARG A 285 -9.30 -7.82 13.20
C ARG A 285 -9.21 -8.38 11.77
N ILE A 286 -8.03 -8.37 11.17
CA ILE A 286 -7.80 -8.95 9.83
C ILE A 286 -8.02 -10.46 9.89
N ILE A 287 -7.41 -11.14 10.85
CA ILE A 287 -7.57 -12.57 11.10
C ILE A 287 -9.04 -12.90 11.35
N THR A 288 -9.69 -12.17 12.25
CA THR A 288 -11.13 -12.29 12.54
C THR A 288 -11.96 -12.22 11.26
N ARG A 289 -11.77 -11.19 10.45
CA ARG A 289 -12.56 -10.99 9.22
C ARG A 289 -12.31 -12.11 8.22
N MET A 290 -11.09 -12.61 8.13
CA MET A 290 -10.74 -13.75 7.30
C MET A 290 -11.46 -15.02 7.79
N VAL A 291 -11.36 -15.36 9.08
CA VAL A 291 -12.05 -16.51 9.69
C VAL A 291 -13.56 -16.42 9.48
N GLN A 292 -14.14 -15.23 9.65
CA GLN A 292 -15.56 -14.99 9.40
C GLN A 292 -15.93 -15.15 7.92
N ALA A 293 -15.07 -14.72 6.99
CA ALA A 293 -15.30 -14.85 5.56
C ALA A 293 -15.31 -16.32 5.14
N VAL A 294 -14.33 -17.10 5.58
CA VAL A 294 -14.21 -18.53 5.23
C VAL A 294 -15.23 -19.42 5.97
N GLY A 295 -15.78 -18.96 7.10
CA GLY A 295 -16.84 -19.64 7.84
C GLY A 295 -18.27 -19.35 7.37
N ARG A 296 -18.48 -18.64 6.24
CA ARG A 296 -19.83 -18.27 5.75
C ARG A 296 -20.65 -19.45 5.25
N CYS A 297 -19.99 -20.54 4.89
CA CYS A 297 -20.61 -21.75 4.33
C CYS A 297 -20.56 -22.95 5.29
N THR A 298 -20.11 -22.77 6.54
CA THR A 298 -20.02 -23.86 7.52
C THR A 298 -20.62 -23.43 8.87
N ARG A 299 -21.82 -23.93 9.18
CA ARG A 299 -22.58 -23.52 10.39
C ARG A 299 -22.90 -24.61 11.41
N SER A 300 -22.74 -25.87 11.03
CA SER A 300 -22.86 -27.01 11.96
C SER A 300 -21.61 -27.87 11.90
N ALA A 301 -21.40 -28.71 12.93
CA ALA A 301 -20.28 -29.66 12.95
C ALA A 301 -20.28 -30.65 11.78
N THR A 302 -21.44 -30.93 11.19
CA THR A 302 -21.61 -31.80 10.02
C THR A 302 -21.60 -31.04 8.69
N ASP A 303 -21.43 -29.71 8.72
CA ASP A 303 -21.43 -28.89 7.52
C ASP A 303 -20.06 -28.91 6.85
N TYR A 304 -20.02 -28.70 5.54
CA TYR A 304 -18.78 -28.69 4.79
C TYR A 304 -18.85 -27.78 3.55
N ALA A 305 -17.73 -27.15 3.22
CA ALA A 305 -17.63 -26.29 2.04
C ALA A 305 -16.20 -26.21 1.48
N ALA A 306 -16.10 -26.13 0.15
CA ALA A 306 -14.85 -25.85 -0.54
C ALA A 306 -14.60 -24.34 -0.52
N VAL A 307 -13.35 -23.94 -0.27
CA VAL A 307 -12.92 -22.55 -0.20
C VAL A 307 -11.80 -22.30 -1.20
N VAL A 308 -12.07 -21.54 -2.25
CA VAL A 308 -11.07 -21.14 -3.24
C VAL A 308 -10.53 -19.77 -2.89
N ILE A 309 -9.22 -19.68 -2.68
CA ILE A 309 -8.53 -18.43 -2.40
C ILE A 309 -7.92 -17.90 -3.69
N LEU A 310 -8.21 -16.64 -4.00
CA LEU A 310 -7.64 -15.92 -5.13
C LEU A 310 -7.00 -14.62 -4.66
N GLY A 311 -5.91 -14.24 -5.32
CA GLY A 311 -5.33 -12.91 -5.19
C GLY A 311 -4.10 -12.92 -4.30
N ASP A 312 -3.10 -12.16 -4.73
CA ASP A 312 -1.74 -12.24 -4.19
C ASP A 312 -1.71 -11.88 -2.68
N GLU A 313 -2.59 -11.00 -2.20
CA GLU A 313 -2.53 -10.48 -0.82
C GLU A 313 -3.04 -11.49 0.22
N LEU A 314 -4.16 -12.16 -0.09
CA LEU A 314 -4.75 -13.17 0.78
C LEU A 314 -4.00 -14.49 0.69
N GLU A 315 -3.56 -14.87 -0.51
CA GLU A 315 -2.68 -16.03 -0.69
C GLU A 315 -1.41 -15.88 0.14
N ASN A 316 -0.68 -14.76 0.03
CA ASN A 316 0.54 -14.56 0.83
C ASN A 316 0.28 -14.63 2.35
N LEU A 317 -0.87 -14.15 2.83
CA LEU A 317 -1.24 -14.25 4.24
C LEU A 317 -1.46 -15.71 4.67
N LEU A 318 -2.18 -16.48 3.87
CA LEU A 318 -2.56 -17.85 4.19
C LEU A 318 -1.45 -18.86 3.90
N LEU A 319 -0.56 -18.60 2.96
CA LEU A 319 0.58 -19.46 2.63
C LEU A 319 1.76 -19.27 3.61
N ASN A 320 1.79 -18.17 4.38
CA ASN A 320 2.89 -17.85 5.28
C ASN A 320 2.72 -18.54 6.66
N PRO A 321 3.61 -19.49 7.02
CA PRO A 321 3.53 -20.20 8.31
C PRO A 321 3.60 -19.27 9.54
N ASP A 322 4.33 -18.16 9.43
CA ASP A 322 4.43 -17.17 10.51
C ASP A 322 3.12 -16.43 10.78
N LYS A 323 2.18 -16.46 9.84
CA LYS A 323 0.85 -15.88 9.99
C LYS A 323 -0.20 -16.94 10.31
N GLN A 324 -0.05 -18.17 9.78
CA GLN A 324 -0.94 -19.30 10.07
C GLN A 324 -1.00 -19.66 11.55
N LYS A 325 0.14 -19.58 12.28
CA LYS A 325 0.22 -19.93 13.71
C LYS A 325 -0.77 -19.17 14.62
N PHE A 326 -1.30 -18.04 14.17
CA PHE A 326 -2.29 -17.26 14.92
C PHE A 326 -3.74 -17.72 14.69
N LEU A 327 -3.97 -18.61 13.72
CA LEU A 327 -5.29 -19.17 13.42
C LEU A 327 -5.62 -20.31 14.38
N HIS A 328 -6.90 -20.64 14.46
CA HIS A 328 -7.34 -21.80 15.23
C HIS A 328 -6.73 -23.10 14.65
N PRO A 329 -6.32 -24.10 15.47
CA PRO A 329 -5.61 -25.30 15.00
C PRO A 329 -6.34 -26.05 13.88
N GLU A 330 -7.68 -26.12 13.94
CA GLU A 330 -8.50 -26.68 12.87
C GLU A 330 -8.24 -26.01 11.52
N LEU A 331 -8.27 -24.67 11.50
CA LEU A 331 -8.10 -23.90 10.27
C LEU A 331 -6.66 -23.97 9.77
N GLN A 332 -5.68 -24.06 10.68
CA GLN A 332 -4.28 -24.29 10.32
C GLN A 332 -4.13 -25.61 9.54
N ALA A 333 -4.67 -26.71 10.08
CA ALA A 333 -4.61 -28.03 9.43
C ALA A 333 -5.35 -28.06 8.08
N GLU A 334 -6.53 -27.44 7.99
CA GLU A 334 -7.29 -27.32 6.73
C GLU A 334 -6.52 -26.55 5.65
N ILE A 335 -5.85 -25.46 6.03
CA ILE A 335 -5.03 -24.67 5.12
C ILE A 335 -3.80 -25.45 4.70
N GLU A 336 -3.07 -26.06 5.64
CA GLU A 336 -1.86 -26.83 5.36
C GLU A 336 -2.15 -27.98 4.38
N TYR A 337 -3.22 -28.74 4.63
CA TYR A 337 -3.68 -29.77 3.71
C TYR A 337 -4.04 -29.18 2.33
N GLY A 338 -4.80 -28.08 2.28
CA GLY A 338 -5.13 -27.40 1.03
C GLY A 338 -3.92 -26.89 0.25
N ILE A 339 -2.87 -26.45 0.94
CA ILE A 339 -1.59 -26.03 0.33
C ILE A 339 -0.91 -27.23 -0.32
N GLU A 340 -0.84 -28.37 0.37
CA GLU A 340 -0.26 -29.60 -0.16
C GLU A 340 -0.99 -30.07 -1.41
N GLN A 341 -2.33 -30.07 -1.38
CA GLN A 341 -3.17 -30.46 -2.53
C GLN A 341 -3.18 -29.43 -3.67
N SER A 342 -2.61 -28.23 -3.48
CA SER A 342 -2.57 -27.17 -4.49
C SER A 342 -1.19 -26.99 -5.13
N LYS A 343 -0.16 -27.71 -4.67
CA LYS A 343 1.22 -27.64 -5.18
C LYS A 343 1.42 -28.52 -6.40
N ASP A 344 2.14 -28.02 -7.39
CA ASP A 344 2.54 -28.76 -8.61
C ASP A 344 1.38 -29.52 -9.28
N THR A 345 0.20 -28.91 -9.28
CA THR A 345 -1.10 -29.52 -9.63
C THR A 345 -1.69 -28.91 -10.90
N THR A 346 -2.46 -29.68 -11.67
CA THR A 346 -3.12 -29.22 -12.90
C THR A 346 -4.56 -28.76 -12.68
N GLU A 347 -5.17 -28.09 -13.67
CA GLU A 347 -6.59 -27.69 -13.59
C GLU A 347 -7.55 -28.89 -13.40
N ASP A 348 -7.24 -30.04 -14.01
CA ASP A 348 -8.10 -31.22 -13.94
C ASP A 348 -8.02 -31.87 -12.55
N ASP A 349 -6.82 -31.95 -11.96
CA ASP A 349 -6.61 -32.44 -10.60
C ASP A 349 -7.39 -31.62 -9.56
N PHE A 350 -7.43 -30.28 -9.71
CA PHE A 350 -8.23 -29.41 -8.86
C PHE A 350 -9.73 -29.73 -8.93
N LEU A 351 -10.24 -30.05 -10.12
CA LEU A 351 -11.65 -30.38 -10.32
C LEU A 351 -11.98 -31.78 -9.77
N ASP A 352 -11.06 -32.73 -9.91
CA ASP A 352 -11.19 -34.06 -9.34
C ASP A 352 -11.19 -34.01 -7.80
N ASN A 353 -10.28 -33.24 -7.19
CA ASN A 353 -10.27 -33.00 -5.74
C ASN A 353 -11.57 -32.34 -5.24
N LEU A 354 -12.07 -31.34 -5.97
CA LEU A 354 -13.37 -30.72 -5.66
C LEU A 354 -14.50 -31.75 -5.73
N LYS A 355 -14.47 -32.64 -6.72
CA LYS A 355 -15.50 -33.68 -6.87
C LYS A 355 -15.44 -34.70 -5.73
N ILE A 356 -14.26 -35.22 -5.39
CA ILE A 356 -14.06 -36.14 -4.25
C ILE A 356 -14.57 -35.49 -2.97
N PHE A 357 -14.21 -34.21 -2.76
CA PHE A 357 -14.71 -33.45 -1.63
C PHE A 357 -16.23 -33.34 -1.67
N LEU A 358 -16.87 -32.90 -2.76
CA LEU A 358 -18.34 -32.73 -2.78
C LEU A 358 -19.11 -34.05 -2.65
N GLU A 359 -18.55 -35.17 -3.08
CA GLU A 359 -19.15 -36.50 -2.90
C GLU A 359 -19.13 -36.98 -1.43
N HIS A 360 -18.17 -36.52 -0.61
CA HIS A 360 -18.01 -36.91 0.80
C HIS A 360 -18.01 -38.44 1.00
N GLY A 361 -17.34 -39.18 0.11
CA GLY A 361 -17.24 -40.65 0.12
C GLY A 361 -16.06 -41.20 0.93
N GLU A 362 -15.73 -42.49 0.75
CA GLU A 362 -14.63 -43.14 1.49
C GLU A 362 -13.25 -42.53 1.20
N GLU A 363 -13.02 -42.05 -0.03
CA GLU A 363 -11.77 -41.38 -0.40
C GLU A 363 -11.56 -40.09 0.41
N TRP A 364 -12.64 -39.36 0.72
CA TRP A 364 -12.58 -38.18 1.58
C TRP A 364 -12.28 -38.53 3.05
N ASN A 365 -12.76 -39.67 3.54
CA ASN A 365 -12.52 -40.07 4.94
C ASN A 365 -11.02 -40.24 5.25
N GLN A 366 -10.21 -40.66 4.28
CA GLN A 366 -8.76 -40.76 4.45
C GLN A 366 -8.13 -39.36 4.60
N ALA A 367 -8.52 -38.42 3.74
CA ALA A 367 -8.10 -37.02 3.83
C ALA A 367 -8.51 -36.38 5.17
N GLU A 368 -9.72 -36.69 5.64
CA GLU A 368 -10.25 -36.21 6.93
C GLU A 368 -9.42 -36.71 8.11
N GLU A 369 -9.01 -37.98 8.12
CA GLU A 369 -8.14 -38.54 9.15
C GLU A 369 -6.77 -37.84 9.22
N ASP A 370 -6.17 -37.54 8.07
CA ASP A 370 -4.90 -36.80 7.98
C ASP A 370 -5.02 -35.38 8.55
N ILE A 371 -6.09 -34.66 8.20
CA ILE A 371 -6.35 -33.31 8.73
C ILE A 371 -6.52 -33.36 10.26
N ILE A 372 -7.27 -34.33 10.78
CA ILE A 372 -7.48 -34.52 12.22
C ILE A 372 -6.18 -34.85 12.95
N TYR A 373 -5.33 -35.68 12.35
CA TYR A 373 -4.02 -36.04 12.89
C TYR A 373 -3.11 -34.81 12.99
N ASN A 374 -2.98 -34.04 11.90
CA ASN A 374 -2.17 -32.83 11.85
C ASN A 374 -2.65 -31.78 12.87
N ARG A 375 -3.97 -31.55 12.94
CA ARG A 375 -4.60 -30.66 13.93
C ARG A 375 -4.17 -30.99 15.36
N GLY A 376 -4.03 -32.27 15.69
CA GLY A 376 -3.65 -32.72 17.05
C GLY A 376 -2.28 -32.22 17.52
N SER A 377 -1.40 -31.86 16.58
CA SER A 377 -0.06 -31.34 16.84
C SER A 377 0.07 -29.81 16.79
N LEU A 378 -1.01 -29.10 16.43
CA LEU A 378 -1.00 -27.66 16.21
C LEU A 378 -1.56 -26.90 17.42
N GLU A 379 -1.00 -25.72 17.67
CA GLU A 379 -1.44 -24.80 18.72
C GLU A 379 -1.66 -23.40 18.15
N GLN A 380 -2.58 -22.65 18.75
CA GLN A 380 -2.78 -21.25 18.41
C GLN A 380 -1.82 -20.37 19.22
N ALA A 381 -0.90 -19.71 18.53
CA ALA A 381 -0.03 -18.71 19.12
C ALA A 381 -0.80 -17.42 19.43
N LYS A 382 -0.39 -16.73 20.51
CA LYS A 382 -0.88 -15.38 20.79
C LYS A 382 -0.32 -14.38 19.77
N LEU A 383 -1.14 -13.41 19.39
CA LEU A 383 -0.70 -12.29 18.57
C LEU A 383 0.37 -11.45 19.29
N PRO A 384 1.37 -10.94 18.56
CA PRO A 384 2.41 -10.10 19.13
C PRO A 384 1.81 -8.82 19.73
N ALA A 385 2.44 -8.33 20.79
CA ALA A 385 2.09 -7.08 21.48
C ALA A 385 0.64 -6.92 22.01
N ILE A 386 -0.21 -7.95 21.93
CA ILE A 386 -1.65 -7.82 22.21
C ILE A 386 -1.94 -7.38 23.66
N GLU A 387 -1.18 -7.91 24.63
CA GLU A 387 -1.32 -7.55 26.05
C GLU A 387 -0.96 -6.08 26.28
N LYS A 388 0.08 -5.57 25.60
CA LYS A 388 0.52 -4.18 25.71
C LYS A 388 -0.43 -3.22 25.01
N LEU A 389 -1.01 -3.62 23.88
CA LEU A 389 -2.09 -2.87 23.22
C LEU A 389 -3.33 -2.77 24.10
N LYS A 390 -3.65 -3.84 24.83
CA LYS A 390 -4.76 -3.88 25.79
C LYS A 390 -4.52 -3.00 27.01
N GLU A 391 -3.30 -3.00 27.55
CA GLU A 391 -2.91 -2.12 28.66
C GLU A 391 -3.02 -0.64 28.27
N ALA A 392 -2.61 -0.30 27.04
CA ALA A 392 -2.59 1.08 26.56
C ALA A 392 -3.96 1.67 26.24
N VAL A 393 -4.92 0.84 25.78
CA VAL A 393 -6.15 1.33 25.14
C VAL A 393 -6.99 2.28 25.99
N SER A 394 -7.02 2.09 27.31
CA SER A 394 -7.74 2.99 28.22
C SER A 394 -7.17 4.42 28.15
N ASP A 395 -5.84 4.56 28.13
CA ASP A 395 -5.20 5.88 28.06
C ASP A 395 -5.27 6.48 26.65
N GLU A 396 -5.32 5.66 25.59
CA GLU A 396 -5.61 6.13 24.23
C GLU A 396 -6.99 6.78 24.12
N VAL A 397 -8.00 6.15 24.72
CA VAL A 397 -9.37 6.68 24.75
C VAL A 397 -9.41 7.97 25.58
N LYS A 398 -8.74 8.01 26.73
CA LYS A 398 -8.65 9.22 27.56
C LYS A 398 -7.98 10.39 26.85
N TYR A 399 -6.88 10.13 26.11
CA TYR A 399 -6.25 11.13 25.26
C TYR A 399 -7.26 11.81 24.35
N GLN A 400 -8.07 11.02 23.64
CA GLN A 400 -9.06 11.56 22.71
C GLN A 400 -10.09 12.45 23.43
N TYR A 401 -10.56 12.05 24.61
CA TYR A 401 -11.50 12.88 25.37
C TYR A 401 -10.86 14.14 25.93
N TYR A 402 -9.62 14.09 26.44
CA TYR A 402 -8.93 15.29 26.91
C TYR A 402 -8.67 16.27 25.77
N LEU A 403 -8.22 15.76 24.63
CA LEU A 403 -8.06 16.57 23.42
C LEU A 403 -9.40 17.18 23.00
N TRP A 404 -10.49 16.40 22.99
CA TRP A 404 -11.83 16.88 22.64
C TRP A 404 -12.28 18.05 23.52
N HIS A 405 -11.89 18.08 24.80
CA HIS A 405 -12.23 19.15 25.75
C HIS A 405 -11.15 20.24 25.85
N ARG A 406 -10.19 20.32 24.92
CA ARG A 406 -9.05 21.26 24.93
C ARG A 406 -8.14 21.16 26.15
N ASN A 407 -8.15 20.03 26.86
CA ASN A 407 -7.19 19.80 27.95
C ASN A 407 -5.90 19.21 27.39
N PHE A 408 -5.04 20.08 26.86
CA PHE A 408 -3.81 19.68 26.17
C PHE A 408 -2.75 19.08 27.09
N GLU A 409 -2.66 19.52 28.35
CA GLU A 409 -1.71 18.98 29.32
C GLU A 409 -2.04 17.53 29.68
N GLU A 410 -3.31 17.24 30.01
CA GLU A 410 -3.74 15.87 30.29
C GLU A 410 -3.71 15.00 29.04
N ALA A 411 -4.06 15.53 27.86
CA ALA A 411 -3.92 14.80 26.61
C ALA A 411 -2.45 14.38 26.39
N LEU A 412 -1.50 15.30 26.59
CA LEU A 412 -0.08 14.99 26.48
C LEU A 412 0.36 13.93 27.49
N ALA A 413 -0.04 14.04 28.75
CA ALA A 413 0.28 13.06 29.79
C ALA A 413 -0.24 11.65 29.44
N LYS A 414 -1.41 11.57 28.77
CA LYS A 414 -1.94 10.30 28.26
C LYS A 414 -1.15 9.73 27.10
N CYS A 415 -0.67 10.56 26.17
CA CYS A 415 0.28 10.07 25.16
C CYS A 415 1.57 9.54 25.80
N GLU A 416 2.12 10.26 26.79
CA GLU A 416 3.33 9.86 27.53
C GLU A 416 3.17 8.47 28.18
N THR A 417 1.99 8.21 28.75
CA THR A 417 1.65 6.91 29.35
C THR A 417 1.59 5.81 28.28
N VAL A 418 0.91 6.08 27.15
CA VAL A 418 0.72 5.10 26.07
C VAL A 418 2.05 4.66 25.47
N PHE A 419 2.90 5.58 24.99
CA PHE A 419 4.16 5.15 24.40
C PHE A 419 5.13 4.55 25.44
N SER A 420 5.02 4.92 26.73
CA SER A 420 5.80 4.27 27.79
C SER A 420 5.42 2.79 27.95
N GLN A 421 4.12 2.48 27.98
CA GLN A 421 3.62 1.10 28.03
C GLN A 421 4.01 0.31 26.79
N LEU A 422 3.82 0.88 25.59
CA LEU A 422 4.14 0.21 24.33
C LEU A 422 5.64 -0.06 24.19
N ASN A 423 6.51 0.87 24.60
CA ASN A 423 7.97 0.66 24.55
C ASN A 423 8.44 -0.49 25.45
N GLN A 424 7.71 -0.84 26.52
CA GLN A 424 8.07 -1.98 27.38
C GLN A 424 7.99 -3.33 26.66
N ALA A 425 7.20 -3.43 25.59
CA ALA A 425 7.12 -4.65 24.80
C ALA A 425 8.45 -4.98 24.12
N ASN A 426 9.28 -3.97 23.84
CA ASN A 426 10.48 -4.05 22.99
C ASN A 426 10.19 -4.79 21.66
N ASP A 427 8.98 -4.60 21.12
CA ASP A 427 8.50 -5.26 19.92
C ASP A 427 8.73 -4.35 18.70
N PRO A 428 9.53 -4.78 17.70
CA PRO A 428 9.75 -4.01 16.48
C PRO A 428 8.46 -3.67 15.72
N GLU A 429 7.42 -4.52 15.80
CA GLU A 429 6.14 -4.29 15.10
C GLU A 429 5.35 -3.11 15.68
N LEU A 430 5.60 -2.72 16.94
CA LEU A 430 4.96 -1.57 17.57
C LEU A 430 5.58 -0.22 17.21
N ARG A 431 6.77 -0.21 16.58
CA ARG A 431 7.53 1.02 16.29
C ARG A 431 6.70 2.06 15.54
N GLY A 432 5.98 1.63 14.52
CA GLY A 432 5.09 2.48 13.75
C GLY A 432 4.02 3.17 14.58
N TYR A 433 3.39 2.40 15.48
CA TYR A 433 2.35 2.89 16.35
C TYR A 433 2.89 3.82 17.44
N ILE A 434 4.08 3.52 17.97
CA ILE A 434 4.81 4.39 18.90
C ILE A 434 5.16 5.73 18.23
N ALA A 435 5.65 5.72 16.98
CA ALA A 435 5.92 6.95 16.22
C ALA A 435 4.66 7.80 16.06
N PHE A 436 3.51 7.18 15.81
CA PHE A 436 2.22 7.87 15.76
C PHE A 436 1.88 8.53 17.10
N TRP A 437 2.08 7.85 18.23
CA TRP A 437 1.83 8.42 19.55
C TRP A 437 2.79 9.53 19.93
N TYR A 438 4.07 9.46 19.55
CA TYR A 438 4.98 10.60 19.67
C TYR A 438 4.51 11.79 18.85
N TYR A 439 4.01 11.54 17.63
CA TYR A 439 3.44 12.61 16.81
C TYR A 439 2.18 13.24 17.45
N LEU A 440 1.28 12.42 18.01
CA LEU A 440 0.09 12.91 18.71
C LEU A 440 0.45 13.71 19.97
N ALA A 441 1.47 13.28 20.73
CA ALA A 441 2.04 14.01 21.86
C ALA A 441 2.57 15.37 21.41
N GLY A 442 3.40 15.40 20.36
CA GLY A 442 3.94 16.64 19.79
C GLY A 442 2.83 17.59 19.33
N SER A 443 1.78 17.03 18.70
CA SER A 443 0.62 17.80 18.23
C SER A 443 -0.19 18.40 19.38
N ALA A 444 -0.47 17.63 20.44
CA ALA A 444 -1.19 18.12 21.62
C ALA A 444 -0.40 19.22 22.34
N ALA A 445 0.91 19.02 22.52
CA ALA A 445 1.79 20.01 23.11
C ALA A 445 1.88 21.29 22.27
N TRP A 446 1.95 21.17 20.94
CA TRP A 446 1.99 22.31 20.03
C TRP A 446 0.67 23.11 20.06
N MET A 447 -0.48 22.42 20.06
CA MET A 447 -1.79 23.07 20.18
C MET A 447 -1.94 23.78 21.52
N GLY A 448 -1.50 23.16 22.62
CA GLY A 448 -1.51 23.79 23.94
C GLY A 448 -0.61 25.03 23.99
N ALA A 449 0.56 25.01 23.35
CA ALA A 449 1.41 26.19 23.25
C ALA A 449 0.76 27.35 22.46
N LYS A 450 -0.06 27.03 21.44
CA LYS A 450 -0.88 28.01 20.71
C LYS A 450 -2.07 28.53 21.51
N ASP A 451 -2.55 27.76 22.49
CA ASP A 451 -3.63 28.11 23.43
C ASP A 451 -3.06 28.68 24.75
N ASP A 452 -1.97 29.44 24.66
CA ASP A 452 -1.28 30.16 25.76
C ASP A 452 -0.56 29.30 26.82
N ILE A 453 -0.37 27.99 26.60
CA ILE A 453 0.41 27.10 27.51
C ILE A 453 1.86 26.98 27.02
N THR A 454 2.63 28.06 27.15
CA THR A 454 4.00 28.19 26.62
C THR A 454 4.98 27.12 27.11
N SER A 455 4.75 26.53 28.28
CA SER A 455 5.56 25.44 28.83
C SER A 455 5.61 24.20 27.92
N LEU A 456 4.59 23.98 27.08
CA LEU A 456 4.46 22.82 26.21
C LEU A 456 5.24 22.94 24.90
N GLU A 457 5.70 24.14 24.53
CA GLU A 457 6.38 24.35 23.25
C GLU A 457 7.67 23.51 23.14
N SER A 458 8.46 23.45 24.21
CA SER A 458 9.69 22.65 24.25
C SER A 458 9.41 21.15 24.14
N LYS A 459 8.33 20.67 24.78
CA LYS A 459 7.88 19.28 24.70
C LYS A 459 7.42 18.91 23.29
N ALA A 460 6.71 19.80 22.61
CA ALA A 460 6.22 19.58 21.25
C ALA A 460 7.36 19.20 20.29
N ARG A 461 8.44 19.98 20.32
CA ARG A 461 9.65 19.76 19.51
C ARG A 461 10.31 18.42 19.84
N GLY A 462 10.46 18.12 21.13
CA GLY A 462 11.04 16.85 21.60
C GLY A 462 10.30 15.64 21.04
N TYR A 463 8.97 15.64 21.11
CA TYR A 463 8.17 14.53 20.62
C TYR A 463 8.13 14.41 19.09
N PHE A 464 8.11 15.52 18.34
CA PHE A 464 8.26 15.44 16.88
C PHE A 464 9.62 14.88 16.47
N LYS A 465 10.69 15.21 17.20
CA LYS A 465 12.02 14.62 16.99
C LYS A 465 12.02 13.12 17.26
N CYS A 466 11.38 12.66 18.35
CA CYS A 466 11.21 11.23 18.63
C CYS A 466 10.43 10.53 17.50
N ALA A 467 9.33 11.11 17.03
CA ALA A 467 8.55 10.54 15.91
C ALA A 467 9.41 10.38 14.65
N ALA A 468 10.18 11.41 14.28
CA ALA A 468 11.07 11.39 13.12
C ALA A 468 12.22 10.37 13.25
N GLN A 469 12.70 10.12 14.47
CA GLN A 469 13.75 9.12 14.73
C GLN A 469 13.21 7.69 14.62
N VAL A 470 11.97 7.45 15.05
CA VAL A 470 11.34 6.12 15.01
C VAL A 470 10.84 5.77 13.61
N ALA A 471 10.28 6.75 12.89
CA ALA A 471 9.74 6.58 11.53
C ALA A 471 10.29 7.66 10.58
N PRO A 472 11.57 7.58 10.17
CA PRO A 472 12.20 8.57 9.28
C PRO A 472 11.60 8.62 7.87
N GLU A 473 10.80 7.61 7.49
CA GLU A 473 10.16 7.50 6.19
C GLU A 473 8.98 8.47 6.05
N VAL A 474 8.36 8.86 7.17
CA VAL A 474 7.32 9.90 7.21
C VAL A 474 8.01 11.27 7.19
N THR A 475 8.35 11.73 5.99
CA THR A 475 9.20 12.90 5.76
C THR A 475 8.74 14.16 6.49
N TRP A 476 7.44 14.37 6.64
CA TRP A 476 6.92 15.54 7.34
C TRP A 476 7.14 15.49 8.87
N PHE A 477 7.37 14.34 9.51
CA PHE A 477 7.82 14.31 10.93
C PHE A 477 9.13 15.07 11.11
N SER A 478 10.06 14.89 10.17
CA SER A 478 11.35 15.59 10.21
C SER A 478 11.20 17.09 10.00
N ARG A 479 10.25 17.53 9.16
CA ARG A 479 9.91 18.95 8.97
C ARG A 479 9.31 19.53 10.25
N LEU A 480 8.39 18.81 10.90
CA LEU A 480 7.76 19.26 12.15
C LEU A 480 8.76 19.43 13.29
N ALA A 481 9.71 18.51 13.41
CA ALA A 481 10.80 18.60 14.39
C ALA A 481 11.65 19.88 14.20
N ARG A 482 11.61 20.50 13.02
CA ARG A 482 12.40 21.68 12.61
C ARG A 482 11.61 22.97 12.52
N LEU A 483 10.30 23.00 12.83
CA LEU A 483 9.44 24.20 12.78
C LEU A 483 9.93 25.39 13.63
N SER A 484 11.10 25.30 14.27
CA SER A 484 11.70 26.33 15.11
C SER A 484 13.22 26.49 14.99
N LEU A 485 13.88 25.82 14.04
CA LEU A 485 15.31 25.93 13.78
C LEU A 485 15.55 26.06 12.27
N GLU A 486 16.03 27.22 11.83
CA GLU A 486 16.34 27.49 10.42
C GLU A 486 17.54 26.70 9.86
N ASN A 487 18.27 25.90 10.65
CA ASN A 487 19.59 25.41 10.22
C ASN A 487 19.97 24.00 10.71
N GLU A 488 19.17 22.96 10.41
CA GLU A 488 19.67 21.58 10.42
C GLU A 488 19.32 20.83 9.11
N VAL A 489 20.36 20.36 8.43
CA VAL A 489 20.29 19.56 7.20
C VAL A 489 19.66 18.19 7.53
N PRO A 490 18.77 17.63 6.70
CA PRO A 490 18.25 16.27 6.92
C PRO A 490 19.35 15.22 7.11
N GLN A 491 19.22 14.35 8.12
CA GLN A 491 20.08 13.14 8.24
C GLN A 491 19.84 12.15 7.08
N VAL A 492 18.63 12.14 6.53
CA VAL A 492 18.25 11.34 5.34
C VAL A 492 17.52 12.26 4.37
N ASP A 493 17.94 12.23 3.11
CA ASP A 493 17.29 12.93 2.01
C ASP A 493 15.82 12.44 1.87
N PRO A 494 14.80 13.32 2.00
CA PRO A 494 13.39 12.94 1.86
C PRO A 494 13.07 12.21 0.55
N ARG A 495 13.84 12.49 -0.51
CA ARG A 495 13.70 11.83 -1.82
C ARG A 495 14.04 10.35 -1.73
N THR A 496 15.03 9.96 -0.93
CA THR A 496 15.43 8.56 -0.72
C THR A 496 14.30 7.77 -0.07
N SER A 497 13.67 8.30 0.99
CA SER A 497 12.52 7.64 1.62
C SER A 497 11.40 7.39 0.61
N LYS A 498 11.15 8.35 -0.29
CA LYS A 498 10.14 8.19 -1.34
C LYS A 498 10.48 7.11 -2.36
N LEU A 499 11.74 7.01 -2.77
CA LEU A 499 12.19 5.92 -3.64
C LEU A 499 12.00 4.55 -2.98
N ILE A 500 12.31 4.42 -1.69
CA ILE A 500 12.12 3.15 -0.97
C ILE A 500 10.64 2.77 -0.86
N GLU A 501 9.74 3.72 -0.60
CA GLU A 501 8.29 3.46 -0.64
C GLU A 501 7.84 2.95 -2.03
N ASN A 502 8.36 3.55 -3.10
CA ASN A 502 8.04 3.15 -4.47
C ASN A 502 8.64 1.78 -4.83
N LEU A 503 9.87 1.51 -4.38
CA LEU A 503 10.52 0.20 -4.50
C LEU A 503 9.69 -0.88 -3.82
N GLU A 504 9.28 -0.67 -2.56
CA GLU A 504 8.44 -1.60 -1.80
C GLU A 504 7.19 -1.97 -2.60
N ARG A 505 6.43 -0.96 -3.05
CA ARG A 505 5.23 -1.16 -3.90
C ARG A 505 5.53 -1.94 -5.17
N ARG A 506 6.69 -1.70 -5.80
CA ARG A 506 7.13 -2.44 -6.99
C ARG A 506 7.41 -3.90 -6.65
N LEU A 507 8.10 -4.19 -5.55
CA LEU A 507 8.41 -5.56 -5.12
C LEU A 507 7.13 -6.35 -4.81
N ILE A 508 6.15 -5.73 -4.17
CA ILE A 508 4.85 -6.34 -3.87
C ILE A 508 4.11 -6.70 -5.16
N LYS A 509 4.08 -5.78 -6.12
CA LYS A 509 3.45 -6.03 -7.44
C LYS A 509 4.11 -7.20 -8.18
N LEU A 510 5.41 -7.40 -8.00
CA LEU A 510 6.14 -8.51 -8.60
C LEU A 510 5.92 -9.84 -7.86
N GLY A 511 5.25 -9.81 -6.70
CA GLY A 511 4.89 -10.97 -5.91
C GLY A 511 6.03 -11.48 -5.04
N GLU A 512 5.70 -12.38 -4.10
CA GLU A 512 6.71 -13.06 -3.29
C GLU A 512 7.55 -14.01 -4.14
N ASN A 513 6.90 -14.74 -5.07
CA ASN A 513 7.54 -15.65 -6.01
C ASN A 513 8.61 -14.95 -6.86
N HIS A 514 9.85 -15.44 -6.74
CA HIS A 514 11.03 -14.89 -7.40
C HIS A 514 10.94 -14.88 -8.94
N ILE A 515 10.08 -15.70 -9.54
CA ILE A 515 9.98 -15.88 -11.00
C ILE A 515 9.73 -14.56 -11.75
N LYS A 516 8.72 -13.78 -11.35
CA LYS A 516 8.36 -12.53 -12.04
C LYS A 516 9.44 -11.46 -11.86
N PHE A 517 9.95 -11.34 -10.64
CA PHE A 517 11.04 -10.42 -10.31
C PHE A 517 12.31 -10.76 -11.10
N ASP A 518 12.73 -12.02 -11.09
CA ASP A 518 13.94 -12.47 -11.78
C ASP A 518 13.80 -12.30 -13.30
N LYS A 519 12.62 -12.59 -13.87
CA LYS A 519 12.36 -12.36 -15.30
C LYS A 519 12.53 -10.89 -15.68
N GLU A 520 11.95 -9.97 -14.90
CA GLU A 520 12.08 -8.53 -15.16
C GLU A 520 13.52 -8.06 -15.00
N VAL A 521 14.19 -8.46 -13.91
CA VAL A 521 15.57 -8.05 -13.63
C VAL A 521 16.54 -8.60 -14.68
N ASN A 522 16.37 -9.86 -15.12
CA ASN A 522 17.19 -10.45 -16.16
C ASN A 522 16.96 -9.76 -17.50
N THR A 523 15.71 -9.41 -17.84
CA THR A 523 15.41 -8.63 -19.06
C THR A 523 16.11 -7.27 -19.04
N ILE A 524 16.02 -6.54 -17.92
CA ILE A 524 16.74 -5.25 -17.75
C ILE A 524 18.25 -5.45 -17.91
N TYR A 525 18.80 -6.47 -17.27
CA TYR A 525 20.23 -6.76 -17.32
C TYR A 525 20.69 -7.11 -18.74
N ASP A 526 19.98 -7.98 -19.45
CA ASP A 526 20.34 -8.47 -20.77
C ASP A 526 20.25 -7.36 -21.83
N ASP A 527 19.18 -6.55 -21.79
CA ASP A 527 18.98 -5.45 -22.73
C ASP A 527 19.99 -4.31 -22.52
N LEU A 528 20.33 -3.98 -21.26
CA LEU A 528 21.37 -2.98 -20.96
C LEU A 528 22.77 -3.47 -21.37
N ASN A 529 23.08 -4.75 -21.12
CA ASN A 529 24.41 -5.31 -21.40
C ASN A 529 24.51 -5.92 -22.81
N ARG A 530 23.55 -5.66 -23.71
CA ARG A 530 23.54 -6.22 -25.06
C ARG A 530 24.83 -5.82 -25.81
N PRO A 531 25.62 -6.81 -26.29
CA PRO A 531 26.91 -6.53 -26.90
C PRO A 531 26.77 -5.69 -28.18
N PRO A 532 27.83 -4.96 -28.57
CA PRO A 532 27.87 -4.29 -29.86
C PRO A 532 27.69 -5.30 -31.01
N ILE A 533 27.10 -4.85 -32.11
CA ILE A 533 26.92 -5.63 -33.33
C ILE A 533 28.31 -6.04 -33.86
N LYS A 534 28.59 -7.35 -33.93
CA LYS A 534 29.93 -7.88 -34.27
C LYS A 534 30.16 -8.03 -35.77
N ASP A 535 29.11 -8.31 -36.54
CA ASP A 535 29.20 -8.64 -37.98
C ASP A 535 28.76 -7.48 -38.89
N THR A 536 29.23 -6.26 -38.58
CA THR A 536 28.82 -5.06 -39.34
C THR A 536 29.23 -5.09 -40.82
N GLU A 537 30.20 -5.93 -41.20
CA GLU A 537 30.71 -6.06 -42.57
C GLU A 537 29.82 -6.93 -43.47
N ASN A 538 29.00 -7.82 -42.88
CA ASN A 538 28.13 -8.76 -43.61
C ASN A 538 26.67 -8.28 -43.70
N LEU A 539 26.34 -7.16 -43.03
CA LEU A 539 25.00 -6.58 -43.02
C LEU A 539 24.89 -5.48 -44.08
N THR A 540 23.75 -5.43 -44.77
CA THR A 540 23.43 -4.27 -45.61
C THR A 540 23.27 -3.02 -44.73
N ARG A 541 23.37 -1.83 -45.36
CA ARG A 541 23.16 -0.55 -44.63
C ARG A 541 21.78 -0.47 -43.96
N GLU A 542 20.77 -1.06 -44.56
CA GLU A 542 19.40 -1.08 -44.04
C GLU A 542 19.28 -2.03 -42.84
N GLU A 543 19.83 -3.25 -42.94
CA GLU A 543 19.85 -4.22 -41.82
C GLU A 543 20.65 -3.69 -40.63
N LEU A 544 21.83 -3.11 -40.90
CA LEU A 544 22.65 -2.50 -39.86
C LEU A 544 21.93 -1.32 -39.19
N SER A 545 21.21 -0.50 -39.95
CA SER A 545 20.40 0.59 -39.38
C SER A 545 19.26 0.05 -38.52
N LYS A 546 18.62 -1.04 -38.95
CA LYS A 546 17.52 -1.67 -38.22
C LYS A 546 17.99 -2.28 -36.90
N GLU A 547 19.09 -3.03 -36.91
CA GLU A 547 19.66 -3.63 -35.68
C GLU A 547 20.11 -2.57 -34.67
N ARG A 548 20.71 -1.47 -35.16
CA ARG A 548 21.10 -0.33 -34.33
C ARG A 548 19.91 0.34 -33.65
N ASN A 549 18.85 0.60 -34.41
CA ASN A 549 17.63 1.17 -33.85
C ASN A 549 16.99 0.25 -32.82
N GLU A 550 16.85 -1.05 -33.12
CA GLU A 550 16.29 -2.04 -32.18
C GLU A 550 17.13 -2.13 -30.89
N ARG A 551 18.45 -2.03 -30.99
CA ARG A 551 19.35 -2.03 -29.83
C ARG A 551 19.19 -0.76 -28.99
N SER A 552 19.07 0.42 -29.63
CA SER A 552 18.80 1.68 -28.92
C SER A 552 17.47 1.63 -28.19
N GLU A 553 16.39 1.24 -28.89
CA GLU A 553 15.04 1.14 -28.33
C GLU A 553 15.00 0.18 -27.11
N LYS A 554 15.66 -0.97 -27.21
CA LYS A 554 15.77 -1.92 -26.09
C LYS A 554 16.59 -1.37 -24.92
N PHE A 555 17.69 -0.68 -25.21
CA PHE A 555 18.51 -0.05 -24.17
C PHE A 555 17.72 1.03 -23.42
N GLU A 556 17.03 1.91 -24.14
CA GLU A 556 16.22 3.00 -23.56
C GLU A 556 15.06 2.45 -22.72
N GLU A 557 14.35 1.43 -23.21
CA GLU A 557 13.28 0.79 -22.44
C GLU A 557 13.82 0.06 -21.21
N ALA A 558 14.98 -0.59 -21.30
CA ALA A 558 15.64 -1.21 -20.15
C ALA A 558 16.12 -0.17 -19.13
N HIS A 559 16.63 0.97 -19.60
CA HIS A 559 17.07 2.09 -18.76
C HIS A 559 15.89 2.76 -18.03
N LYS A 560 14.75 2.94 -18.71
CA LYS A 560 13.48 3.34 -18.08
C LYS A 560 13.02 2.32 -17.03
N LYS A 561 13.02 1.02 -17.36
CA LYS A 561 12.65 -0.05 -16.42
C LYS A 561 13.58 -0.11 -15.21
N LEU A 562 14.87 0.15 -15.39
CA LEU A 562 15.82 0.29 -14.29
C LEU A 562 15.41 1.42 -13.34
N GLY A 563 15.06 2.60 -13.86
CA GLY A 563 14.55 3.71 -13.03
C GLY A 563 13.33 3.30 -12.18
N LYS A 564 12.36 2.62 -12.80
CA LYS A 564 11.18 2.06 -12.12
C LYS A 564 11.55 1.03 -11.05
N LEU A 565 12.49 0.15 -11.35
CA LEU A 565 12.98 -0.86 -10.41
C LEU A 565 13.64 -0.22 -9.19
N LEU A 566 14.36 0.90 -9.38
CA LEU A 566 15.00 1.65 -8.31
C LEU A 566 14.03 2.55 -7.51
N GLY A 567 12.75 2.61 -7.90
CA GLY A 567 11.72 3.40 -7.22
C GLY A 567 11.53 4.82 -7.76
N TYR A 568 12.24 5.22 -8.82
CA TYR A 568 12.03 6.51 -9.48
C TYR A 568 10.72 6.48 -10.27
N ASP A 569 10.05 7.63 -10.37
CA ASP A 569 9.02 7.81 -11.39
C ASP A 569 9.71 8.02 -12.74
N SER A 570 9.71 6.98 -13.59
CA SER A 570 10.43 6.97 -14.86
C SER A 570 9.51 6.92 -16.07
N GLY A 571 9.83 7.76 -17.05
CA GLY A 571 9.15 7.83 -18.34
C GLY A 571 10.15 7.83 -19.50
N ASN A 572 9.60 7.70 -20.71
CA ASN A 572 10.29 7.86 -22.00
C ASN A 572 9.26 8.40 -23.01
N SER A 573 9.69 9.07 -24.08
CA SER A 573 8.83 9.63 -25.12
C SER A 573 9.36 9.33 -26.51
N GLU A 574 8.47 8.91 -27.42
CA GLU A 574 8.79 8.68 -28.83
C GLU A 574 8.82 9.99 -29.66
N ALA A 575 8.60 11.15 -29.03
CA ALA A 575 8.53 12.43 -29.74
C ALA A 575 9.92 12.89 -30.23
N HIS A 576 9.97 13.47 -31.42
CA HIS A 576 11.22 14.02 -31.96
C HIS A 576 11.82 15.09 -31.03
N SER A 577 13.08 14.90 -30.64
CA SER A 577 13.83 15.77 -29.71
C SER A 577 13.35 15.74 -28.26
N ALA A 578 12.56 14.73 -27.88
CA ALA A 578 12.32 14.41 -26.48
C ALA A 578 13.57 13.75 -25.86
N PRO A 579 13.73 13.83 -24.52
CA PRO A 579 14.67 12.98 -23.83
C PRO A 579 14.35 11.50 -24.06
N ASP A 580 15.38 10.66 -23.92
CA ASP A 580 15.24 9.21 -23.89
C ASP A 580 14.57 8.84 -22.54
N PRO A 581 15.17 8.16 -21.55
CA PRO A 581 14.50 8.10 -20.25
C PRO A 581 14.67 9.39 -19.44
N TRP A 582 13.69 9.66 -18.56
CA TRP A 582 13.85 10.59 -17.45
C TRP A 582 13.43 9.92 -16.15
N TRP A 583 14.10 10.30 -15.05
CA TRP A 583 13.84 9.80 -13.70
C TRP A 583 13.49 10.95 -12.77
N ILE A 584 12.39 10.83 -12.03
CA ILE A 584 11.96 11.82 -11.05
C ILE A 584 12.05 11.22 -9.65
N ALA A 585 12.68 11.95 -8.72
CA ALA A 585 12.73 11.63 -7.30
C ALA A 585 12.06 12.74 -6.51
N GLY A 586 10.94 12.44 -5.86
CA GLY A 586 10.11 13.45 -5.19
C GLY A 586 9.36 14.31 -6.21
N ASP A 587 9.35 15.63 -5.99
CA ASP A 587 8.84 16.65 -6.93
C ASP A 587 9.87 17.73 -7.28
N ASP A 588 11.07 17.68 -6.71
CA ASP A 588 12.09 18.72 -6.82
C ASP A 588 13.33 18.28 -7.60
N LEU A 589 13.40 17.03 -8.03
CA LEU A 589 14.52 16.49 -8.80
C LEU A 589 14.08 15.67 -10.01
N CYS A 590 14.59 16.04 -11.19
CA CYS A 590 14.46 15.27 -12.42
C CYS A 590 15.84 15.08 -13.07
N ILE A 591 16.19 13.84 -13.40
CA ILE A 591 17.37 13.51 -14.21
C ILE A 591 16.87 13.12 -15.59
N VAL A 592 17.34 13.82 -16.62
CA VAL A 592 16.96 13.54 -18.02
C VAL A 592 18.16 13.01 -18.78
N PHE A 593 17.97 11.90 -19.47
CA PHE A 593 19.04 11.19 -20.14
C PHE A 593 18.99 11.36 -21.67
N GLU A 594 20.16 11.31 -22.26
CA GLU A 594 20.40 11.13 -23.70
C GLU A 594 21.34 9.93 -23.83
N ASP A 595 20.79 8.81 -24.26
CA ASP A 595 21.45 7.52 -24.41
C ASP A 595 22.09 7.42 -25.80
N HIS A 596 23.42 7.40 -25.82
CA HIS A 596 24.18 7.29 -27.06
C HIS A 596 25.15 6.11 -27.04
N LEU A 597 24.77 5.00 -27.68
CA LEU A 597 25.57 3.77 -27.71
C LEU A 597 26.79 3.80 -28.64
N GLY A 598 27.11 4.94 -29.29
CA GLY A 598 28.36 5.16 -30.03
C GLY A 598 28.43 4.54 -31.43
N GLU A 599 27.30 4.27 -32.06
CA GLU A 599 27.25 3.35 -33.22
C GLU A 599 27.65 3.99 -34.57
N LYS A 600 27.82 5.31 -34.67
CA LYS A 600 28.24 6.01 -35.90
C LYS A 600 29.65 6.62 -35.84
N ASN A 601 30.09 7.12 -34.68
CA ASN A 601 31.40 7.74 -34.46
C ASN A 601 31.90 7.35 -33.07
N ILE A 602 32.80 6.37 -32.99
CA ILE A 602 33.23 5.74 -31.72
C ILE A 602 34.16 6.64 -30.88
N GLY A 603 34.43 7.89 -31.29
CA GLY A 603 35.45 8.73 -30.67
C GLY A 603 34.98 10.03 -30.01
N THR A 604 33.95 10.68 -30.56
CA THR A 604 33.64 12.09 -30.24
C THR A 604 32.15 12.34 -30.10
N ILE A 605 31.78 13.23 -29.19
CA ILE A 605 30.41 13.71 -29.01
C ILE A 605 30.20 14.89 -29.95
N GLY A 606 29.26 14.73 -30.89
CA GLY A 606 28.94 15.74 -31.89
C GLY A 606 27.95 16.80 -31.41
N SER A 607 27.94 17.94 -32.09
CA SER A 607 27.09 19.10 -31.75
C SER A 607 25.59 18.81 -31.73
N ASN A 608 25.08 17.89 -32.57
CA ASN A 608 23.65 17.56 -32.62
C ASN A 608 23.14 16.87 -31.34
N LYS A 609 23.85 15.84 -30.87
CA LYS A 609 23.49 15.09 -29.65
C LYS A 609 23.59 15.96 -28.40
N LEU A 610 24.58 16.86 -28.38
CA LEU A 610 24.69 17.84 -27.31
C LEU A 610 23.50 18.80 -27.27
N ARG A 611 23.10 19.35 -28.42
CA ARG A 611 21.96 20.27 -28.49
C ARG A 611 20.66 19.60 -28.03
N GLN A 612 20.47 18.31 -28.33
CA GLN A 612 19.33 17.54 -27.82
C GLN A 612 19.33 17.54 -26.29
N ALA A 613 20.40 17.04 -25.67
CA ALA A 613 20.53 16.99 -24.21
C ALA A 613 20.36 18.36 -23.51
N VAL A 614 20.86 19.45 -24.11
CA VAL A 614 20.69 20.83 -23.59
C VAL A 614 19.23 21.28 -23.60
N LEU A 615 18.42 20.80 -24.55
CA LEU A 615 17.01 21.17 -24.67
C LEU A 615 16.08 20.30 -23.81
N HIS A 616 16.52 19.14 -23.33
CA HIS A 616 15.70 18.25 -22.51
C HIS A 616 15.12 18.92 -21.25
N PRO A 617 15.86 19.74 -20.48
CA PRO A 617 15.28 20.45 -19.35
C PRO A 617 14.11 21.35 -19.72
N GLU A 618 14.18 22.02 -20.87
CA GLU A 618 13.10 22.89 -21.34
C GLU A 618 11.89 22.07 -21.81
N TRP A 619 12.13 20.94 -22.46
CA TRP A 619 11.08 20.00 -22.81
C TRP A 619 10.32 19.51 -21.57
N ILE A 620 11.03 19.14 -20.49
CA ILE A 620 10.40 18.75 -19.22
C ILE A 620 9.56 19.89 -18.62
N ARG A 621 10.07 21.13 -18.64
CA ARG A 621 9.32 22.29 -18.12
C ARG A 621 8.03 22.54 -18.90
N GLN A 622 8.06 22.43 -20.23
CA GLN A 622 6.86 22.54 -21.07
C GLN A 622 5.86 21.41 -20.79
N LYS A 623 6.34 20.17 -20.65
CA LYS A 623 5.49 19.03 -20.30
C LYS A 623 4.88 19.15 -18.91
N ARG A 624 5.60 19.76 -17.97
CA ARG A 624 5.06 20.15 -16.66
C ARG A 624 3.96 21.20 -16.79
N GLU A 625 4.16 22.24 -17.59
CA GLU A 625 3.14 23.28 -17.82
C GLU A 625 1.85 22.70 -18.43
N ASN A 626 1.99 21.71 -19.32
CA ASN A 626 0.88 20.96 -19.89
C ASN A 626 0.29 19.89 -18.95
N LYS A 627 0.80 19.76 -17.71
CA LYS A 627 0.39 18.76 -16.70
C LYS A 627 0.58 17.31 -17.14
N GLU A 628 1.53 17.05 -18.04
CA GLU A 628 1.92 15.71 -18.48
C GLU A 628 2.98 15.10 -17.56
N ILE A 629 3.88 15.93 -17.00
CA ILE A 629 4.92 15.52 -16.05
C ILE A 629 4.71 16.26 -14.72
N PHE A 630 4.78 15.53 -13.60
CA PHE A 630 4.50 16.08 -12.28
C PHE A 630 5.78 16.46 -11.54
N LEU A 631 6.12 17.74 -11.63
CA LEU A 631 7.36 18.30 -11.09
C LEU A 631 7.11 19.72 -10.55
N SER A 632 7.79 20.11 -9.48
CA SER A 632 7.66 21.44 -8.88
C SER A 632 8.23 22.54 -9.78
N GLN A 633 7.83 23.80 -9.53
CA GLN A 633 8.30 24.93 -10.32
C GLN A 633 9.81 25.16 -10.20
N SER A 634 10.34 24.98 -8.98
CA SER A 634 11.74 25.15 -8.60
C SER A 634 12.57 23.88 -8.75
N ALA A 635 12.05 22.84 -9.40
CA ALA A 635 12.74 21.57 -9.51
C ALA A 635 14.06 21.69 -10.26
N ASP A 636 15.06 20.98 -9.75
CA ASP A 636 16.35 20.83 -10.37
C ASP A 636 16.26 19.77 -11.48
N ILE A 637 16.56 20.16 -12.72
CA ILE A 637 16.50 19.28 -13.88
C ILE A 637 17.91 19.11 -14.43
N ILE A 638 18.45 17.90 -14.31
CA ILE A 638 19.84 17.58 -14.61
C ILE A 638 19.93 16.81 -15.93
N PRO A 639 20.43 17.41 -17.02
CA PRO A 639 20.66 16.71 -18.27
C PRO A 639 21.95 15.89 -18.22
N VAL A 640 21.88 14.63 -18.64
CA VAL A 640 22.98 13.66 -18.63
C VAL A 640 23.10 13.01 -20.00
N ILE A 641 24.30 13.02 -20.59
CA ILE A 641 24.61 12.20 -21.78
C ILE A 641 25.31 10.92 -21.32
N ILE A 642 24.75 9.77 -21.71
CA ILE A 642 25.36 8.46 -21.53
C ILE A 642 26.01 8.04 -22.84
N THR A 643 27.33 7.86 -22.86
CA THR A 643 28.02 7.54 -24.12
C THR A 643 29.36 6.83 -23.92
N PRO A 644 29.80 5.95 -24.86
CA PRO A 644 31.14 5.39 -24.82
C PRO A 644 32.21 6.41 -25.22
N SER A 645 31.84 7.52 -25.87
CA SER A 645 32.76 8.56 -26.31
C SER A 645 33.46 9.23 -25.13
N THR A 646 34.77 9.46 -25.26
CA THR A 646 35.62 10.08 -24.22
C THR A 646 36.14 11.45 -24.61
N LYS A 647 35.83 11.91 -25.83
CA LYS A 647 36.20 13.23 -26.34
C LYS A 647 34.98 14.01 -26.82
N ILE A 648 35.10 15.33 -26.89
CA ILE A 648 34.08 16.24 -27.41
C ILE A 648 34.61 17.04 -28.61
N GLU A 649 33.76 17.32 -29.60
CA GLU A 649 34.15 18.21 -30.70
C GLU A 649 34.39 19.65 -30.18
N PRO A 650 35.43 20.37 -30.67
CA PRO A 650 35.71 21.74 -30.23
C PRO A 650 34.50 22.68 -30.31
N ASP A 651 33.73 22.60 -31.40
CA ASP A 651 32.55 23.43 -31.64
C ASP A 651 31.38 23.05 -30.71
N ALA A 652 31.28 21.79 -30.33
CA ALA A 652 30.28 21.31 -29.37
C ALA A 652 30.62 21.76 -27.94
N LYS A 653 31.91 21.83 -27.59
CA LYS A 653 32.38 22.18 -26.24
C LYS A 653 31.84 23.53 -25.73
N LEU A 654 31.60 24.49 -26.63
CA LEU A 654 31.02 25.80 -26.31
C LEU A 654 29.60 25.71 -25.74
N TYR A 655 28.86 24.65 -26.06
CA TYR A 655 27.46 24.45 -25.65
C TYR A 655 27.31 23.39 -24.55
N ALA A 656 28.42 22.88 -24.01
CA ALA A 656 28.43 21.77 -23.05
C ALA A 656 28.20 22.19 -21.59
N GLU A 657 27.92 23.46 -21.35
CA GLU A 657 27.65 23.98 -20.01
C GLU A 657 26.31 23.45 -19.47
N GLY A 658 26.32 23.03 -18.20
CA GLY A 658 25.12 22.48 -17.54
C GLY A 658 24.80 21.02 -17.86
N VAL A 659 25.50 20.38 -18.80
CA VAL A 659 25.29 18.95 -19.15
C VAL A 659 26.30 18.05 -18.44
N CYS A 660 25.79 17.04 -17.75
CA CYS A 660 26.56 16.00 -17.11
C CYS A 660 26.96 14.91 -18.12
N TYR A 661 28.10 14.28 -17.86
CA TYR A 661 28.64 13.19 -18.66
C TYR A 661 28.67 11.91 -17.83
N TRP A 662 28.19 10.82 -18.41
CA TRP A 662 28.36 9.48 -17.84
C TRP A 662 28.92 8.54 -18.91
N ASN A 663 30.14 8.03 -18.68
CA ASN A 663 30.68 7.02 -19.58
C ASN A 663 29.79 5.76 -19.57
N LEU A 664 29.48 5.23 -20.76
CA LEU A 664 28.60 4.06 -20.90
C LEU A 664 29.08 2.85 -20.10
N LYS A 665 30.39 2.57 -20.04
CA LYS A 665 30.92 1.45 -19.25
C LYS A 665 30.74 1.66 -17.74
N ASP A 666 30.94 2.89 -17.28
CA ASP A 666 30.77 3.25 -15.87
C ASP A 666 29.29 3.28 -15.47
N PHE A 667 28.40 3.64 -16.39
CA PHE A 667 26.96 3.54 -16.22
C PHE A 667 26.54 2.07 -16.08
N LEU A 668 26.96 1.20 -17.00
CA LEU A 668 26.65 -0.24 -16.93
C LEU A 668 27.17 -0.88 -15.65
N LYS A 669 28.39 -0.54 -15.23
CA LYS A 669 28.95 -1.01 -13.95
C LYS A 669 28.10 -0.57 -12.75
N TRP A 670 27.65 0.69 -12.75
CA TRP A 670 26.78 1.21 -11.70
C TRP A 670 25.38 0.58 -11.75
N ALA A 671 24.78 0.42 -12.94
CA ALA A 671 23.48 -0.20 -13.13
C ALA A 671 23.48 -1.66 -12.64
N ASN A 672 24.53 -2.42 -12.97
CA ASN A 672 24.69 -3.80 -12.51
C ASN A 672 24.87 -3.87 -10.97
N LYS A 673 25.61 -2.93 -10.36
CA LYS A 673 25.69 -2.81 -8.89
C LYS A 673 24.31 -2.52 -8.29
N ALA A 674 23.57 -1.59 -8.88
CA ALA A 674 22.24 -1.21 -8.42
C ALA A 674 21.26 -2.39 -8.48
N ILE A 675 21.25 -3.12 -9.59
CA ILE A 675 20.48 -4.36 -9.76
C ILE A 675 20.84 -5.40 -8.69
N SER A 676 22.13 -5.57 -8.37
CA SER A 676 22.57 -6.50 -7.32
C SER A 676 22.04 -6.09 -5.95
N THR A 677 22.10 -4.80 -5.61
CA THR A 677 21.56 -4.26 -4.34
C THR A 677 20.06 -4.52 -4.23
N ILE A 678 19.28 -4.31 -5.31
CA ILE A 678 17.83 -4.61 -5.30
C ILE A 678 17.56 -6.11 -5.16
N LYS A 679 18.36 -6.97 -5.80
CA LYS A 679 18.28 -8.44 -5.62
C LYS A 679 18.49 -8.84 -4.16
N GLU A 680 19.46 -8.25 -3.48
CA GLU A 680 19.71 -8.49 -2.05
C GLU A 680 18.56 -7.99 -1.16
N LEU A 681 18.04 -6.80 -1.44
CA LEU A 681 16.90 -6.25 -0.70
C LEU A 681 15.64 -7.09 -0.89
N LYS A 682 15.38 -7.63 -2.09
CA LYS A 682 14.26 -8.53 -2.36
C LYS A 682 14.39 -9.86 -1.61
N ARG A 683 15.60 -10.43 -1.47
CA ARG A 683 15.81 -11.69 -0.72
C ARG A 683 15.41 -11.58 0.75
N CYS A 684 15.58 -10.41 1.34
CA CYS A 684 15.23 -10.15 2.73
C CYS A 684 13.95 -9.32 2.88
N PHE A 685 13.15 -9.21 1.81
CA PHE A 685 11.92 -8.44 1.79
C PHE A 685 10.81 -9.21 2.53
N PRO A 686 10.35 -8.73 3.70
CA PRO A 686 9.39 -9.45 4.54
C PRO A 686 7.93 -9.19 4.14
N GLY A 687 7.70 -8.48 3.03
CA GLY A 687 6.38 -7.97 2.62
C GLY A 687 6.17 -6.50 2.97
N GLU A 688 4.92 -6.06 2.87
CA GLU A 688 4.49 -4.70 3.21
C GLU A 688 4.80 -4.31 4.67
N GLU A 689 5.00 -3.02 4.93
CA GLU A 689 4.89 -2.39 6.25
C GLU A 689 6.08 -2.60 7.22
N ASN A 690 7.22 -3.08 6.73
CA ASN A 690 8.37 -3.35 7.59
C ASN A 690 9.35 -2.17 7.67
N LEU A 691 9.27 -1.40 8.76
CA LEU A 691 10.16 -0.25 9.01
C LEU A 691 11.64 -0.63 9.07
N ASP A 692 11.98 -1.79 9.64
CA ASP A 692 13.37 -2.24 9.73
C ASP A 692 13.95 -2.58 8.36
N TRP A 693 13.14 -3.14 7.46
CA TRP A 693 13.51 -3.33 6.06
C TRP A 693 13.68 -2.00 5.34
N ARG A 694 12.77 -1.03 5.51
CA ARG A 694 12.91 0.31 4.90
C ARG A 694 14.19 1.00 5.35
N LYS A 695 14.50 0.97 6.65
CA LYS A 695 15.75 1.51 7.19
C LYS A 695 16.98 0.83 6.57
N ARG A 696 16.98 -0.51 6.46
CA ARG A 696 18.05 -1.27 5.78
C ARG A 696 18.15 -0.90 4.30
N ALA A 697 17.03 -0.70 3.61
CA ALA A 697 16.99 -0.32 2.20
C ALA A 697 17.55 1.09 1.97
N ILE A 698 17.22 2.06 2.84
CA ILE A 698 17.80 3.41 2.82
C ILE A 698 19.33 3.33 2.95
N GLN A 699 19.84 2.56 3.94
CA GLN A 699 21.28 2.39 4.14
C GLN A 699 21.93 1.71 2.93
N ALA A 700 21.32 0.65 2.39
CA ALA A 700 21.83 -0.04 1.21
C ALA A 700 21.91 0.87 -0.02
N TYR A 701 20.93 1.77 -0.21
CA TYR A 701 20.96 2.78 -1.28
C TYR A 701 22.12 3.77 -1.10
N GLN A 702 22.38 4.21 0.12
CA GLN A 702 23.50 5.10 0.46
C GLN A 702 24.86 4.41 0.23
N ASP A 703 25.04 3.20 0.77
CA ASP A 703 26.28 2.41 0.63
C ASP A 703 26.56 2.05 -0.84
N ALA A 704 25.49 1.79 -1.60
CA ALA A 704 25.61 1.49 -3.02
C ALA A 704 25.83 2.73 -3.91
N GLY A 705 25.53 3.94 -3.42
CA GLY A 705 25.56 5.19 -4.19
C GLY A 705 24.42 5.29 -5.21
N ILE A 706 23.24 4.79 -4.84
CA ILE A 706 22.00 4.76 -5.65
C ILE A 706 21.05 5.88 -5.22
N ASP A 707 21.15 6.33 -3.97
CA ASP A 707 20.32 7.41 -3.45
C ASP A 707 20.51 8.72 -4.25
N PRO A 708 19.48 9.57 -4.33
CA PRO A 708 19.52 10.79 -5.14
C PRO A 708 20.69 11.71 -4.82
N THR A 709 21.07 11.83 -3.54
CA THR A 709 22.16 12.70 -3.12
C THR A 709 23.51 12.18 -3.63
N SER A 710 23.81 10.90 -3.42
CA SER A 710 25.06 10.29 -3.94
C SER A 710 25.12 10.27 -5.46
N LEU A 711 23.99 9.96 -6.13
CA LEU A 711 23.91 9.94 -7.58
C LEU A 711 24.16 11.33 -8.18
N LEU A 712 23.55 12.38 -7.61
CA LEU A 712 23.79 13.76 -8.05
C LEU A 712 25.22 14.22 -7.80
N ALA A 713 25.79 13.86 -6.65
CA ALA A 713 27.19 14.19 -6.36
C ALA A 713 28.12 13.59 -7.43
N LYS A 714 27.88 12.33 -7.83
CA LYS A 714 28.62 11.67 -8.91
C LYS A 714 28.42 12.37 -10.27
N LEU A 715 27.17 12.63 -10.66
CA LEU A 715 26.85 13.26 -11.95
C LEU A 715 27.46 14.66 -12.08
N ARG A 716 27.39 15.47 -11.02
CA ARG A 716 27.92 16.85 -11.01
C ARG A 716 29.45 16.93 -11.02
N GLN A 717 30.14 15.86 -10.62
CA GLN A 717 31.60 15.76 -10.71
C GLN A 717 32.10 15.52 -12.14
N SER A 718 31.28 14.90 -13.00
CA SER A 718 31.65 14.59 -14.39
C SER A 718 30.87 15.50 -15.34
N LYS A 719 31.42 16.68 -15.65
CA LYS A 719 30.81 17.60 -16.60
C LYS A 719 31.28 17.30 -18.01
N LEU A 720 30.36 17.38 -18.96
CA LEU A 720 30.66 17.12 -20.36
C LEU A 720 31.72 18.07 -20.93
N ARG A 721 31.70 19.34 -20.50
CA ARG A 721 32.69 20.35 -20.90
C ARG A 721 34.13 20.03 -20.47
N ASP A 722 34.30 19.16 -19.46
CA ASP A 722 35.62 18.83 -18.93
C ASP A 722 36.29 17.72 -19.74
N LEU A 723 35.59 17.12 -20.71
CA LEU A 723 36.17 16.14 -21.62
C LEU A 723 37.25 16.78 -22.53
N PRO A 724 38.30 16.01 -22.88
CA PRO A 724 39.30 16.45 -23.84
C PRO A 724 38.65 16.70 -25.20
N SER A 725 39.10 17.75 -25.88
CA SER A 725 38.69 17.98 -27.27
C SER A 725 39.30 16.93 -28.19
N TYR A 726 38.60 16.61 -29.30
CA TYR A 726 39.07 15.68 -30.34
C TYR A 726 40.52 15.91 -30.73
#